data_AF-A0A7X9EG01-F1
#
_entry.id   AF-A0A7X9EG01-F1
#
_cell.length_a   1.000
_cell.length_b   1.000
_cell.length_c   1.000
_cell.angle_alpha   90.00
_cell.angle_beta   90.00
_cell.angle_gamma   90.00
#
_symmetry.space_group_name_H-M   'P 1'
#
loop_
_entity.id
_entity.type
_entity.pdbx_description
1 polymer ?
#
loop_
_entity_poly.entity_id
_entity_poly.type
_entity_poly.pdbx_seq_one_letter_code
_entity_poly.pdbx_strand_id
1 'polypeptide(L)'
;MRPKNILLILFFVFLVLNSISFAKEERKLKVVTAVFEPFVIEKEDKFEGLDIEILTKFAQEKGYSLKFEEVLFPEIWQKLYNKEADVACGALYLTKERAEKYNPSGSYFNTGLVIVSLASSPYNTLDELKLRKVGVKKGATGEKFLRGEETKNIPLIAVAYDNTEDCFTALKKGEIDALLNDYISSRIIINKNYLGEMVISSNPLGVVYLEENELVFYFSKDRRDVCSEFNEFLASLKASGDLEKIKKKWISEPYLSRNELYVRFFILAAVVILFILLVAFYQRRILRKKALSISEKRYKELVYEAPIAVLIHKDGKLLFANKELCKIFGYKQEDLPNGFPVIKLFAEGEHQKLLSYLEARKKEFYAPMNYEVYGLRSDGTAFPVEMDVSIVELAGEKVTILFIKDVSEKKKAFEELRKSEEKYRKVFESVNEGIFISTKDGKPLLSNPALVKMLGYDSFEEILNRDIEKEGYLDPNERVRFKEIMEKEGKVENFETVWLKKDKTPIYVIESAHALRDEKGNIFAYEGTVRDITERKKAEELLRESETYYRSLFENAHDAIMVFEPENEIIIDANQLCLKLYGFKKEELIGSSLEKISKDVAKGKERIKELFRKGRISNFETVHYRKDGTEMILEINASLLFYKGKEVILSINRDITEKKMAEKVIVERNKQLLALLESAQAMGSFTDLQLSAESICKSLINTFSLKMAWIGLVVPESTELKVIASAGFDEGYTQKVKVRWDESERAKGPTGRCIVKRTPVIMRVDDPDFAPWREEAEKRGYKVVCAFPLINEDAVRGALTLYSQDENAFTPLAMETLEIFARHASMAVVTASLYEEASRTVQEVLETIAEKEKLYKELDSKAQKLEKSEDRFRKIVEKARGILLTFDNKGIITYFNEYAQEFFGFKEEEILGKSLYETIVPVVESTGRDLKKLLESIIEDPNQYATNINENITKNGKRVWIAWTNRPILDEDGNIKEVLSVGTDITQMKKSQIVFETYMTILDEIFSSGMGLFFVKDIKGNILKTTLNENWDLNLKEKWQKVLLFLEKDPSKENFLEKIRNSSAPVHRELKIKVNEKEIWKIIEIGRVDIEGDEKIIKGFISRIF
;
A
#
# COMPACT_ATOMS: atom_id res chain seq x y z
N MET A 1 -24.67 41.40 -11.01
CA MET A 1 -25.10 42.05 -12.28
C MET A 1 -24.37 41.37 -13.44
N ARG A 2 -25.07 40.92 -14.48
CA ARG A 2 -24.49 40.08 -15.55
C ARG A 2 -23.97 40.92 -16.74
N PRO A 3 -22.89 40.51 -17.44
CA PRO A 3 -22.21 41.29 -18.48
C PRO A 3 -22.95 41.36 -19.83
N LYS A 4 -24.21 40.90 -19.92
CA LYS A 4 -24.97 40.86 -21.18
C LYS A 4 -25.66 42.18 -21.55
N ASN A 5 -25.82 43.12 -20.61
CA ASN A 5 -26.59 44.34 -20.86
C ASN A 5 -25.78 45.50 -21.46
N ILE A 6 -24.43 45.45 -21.39
CA ILE A 6 -23.57 46.53 -21.92
C ILE A 6 -23.40 46.39 -23.44
N LEU A 7 -23.41 45.16 -23.97
CA LEU A 7 -23.25 44.91 -25.41
C LEU A 7 -24.50 45.32 -26.21
N LEU A 8 -25.69 45.21 -25.62
CA LEU A 8 -26.96 45.51 -26.29
C LEU A 8 -27.19 47.03 -26.47
N ILE A 9 -26.69 47.83 -25.52
CA ILE A 9 -26.82 49.30 -25.55
C ILE A 9 -25.87 49.91 -26.58
N LEU A 10 -24.67 49.37 -26.74
CA LEU A 10 -23.71 49.82 -27.75
C LEU A 10 -24.15 49.49 -29.19
N PHE A 11 -24.87 48.39 -29.38
CA PHE A 11 -25.41 48.01 -30.70
C PHE A 11 -26.56 48.93 -31.15
N PHE A 12 -27.37 49.41 -30.20
CA PHE A 12 -28.51 50.28 -30.50
C PHE A 12 -28.10 51.73 -30.82
N VAL A 13 -27.03 52.23 -30.19
CA VAL A 13 -26.49 53.58 -30.46
C VAL A 13 -25.82 53.65 -31.85
N PHE A 14 -25.25 52.54 -32.33
CA PHE A 14 -24.62 52.48 -33.65
C PHE A 14 -25.62 52.48 -34.82
N LEU A 15 -26.84 51.95 -34.59
CA LEU A 15 -27.90 51.89 -35.62
C LEU A 15 -28.64 53.22 -35.82
N VAL A 16 -28.65 54.10 -34.82
CA VAL A 16 -29.41 55.37 -34.86
C VAL A 16 -28.59 56.53 -35.42
N LEU A 17 -27.25 56.44 -35.45
CA LEU A 17 -26.37 57.52 -35.93
C LEU A 17 -26.08 57.50 -37.44
N ASN A 18 -26.53 56.49 -38.19
CA ASN A 18 -26.24 56.35 -39.63
C ASN A 18 -27.43 56.68 -40.57
N SER A 19 -28.53 57.21 -40.06
CA SER A 19 -29.74 57.47 -40.85
C SER A 19 -30.11 58.94 -40.94
N ILE A 20 -29.15 59.82 -41.25
CA ILE A 20 -29.45 61.19 -41.72
C ILE A 20 -28.44 61.61 -42.79
N SER A 21 -28.86 61.66 -44.06
CA SER A 21 -28.20 62.47 -45.07
C SER A 21 -29.18 62.89 -46.16
N PHE A 22 -29.15 64.19 -46.44
CA PHE A 22 -30.03 64.99 -47.28
C PHE A 22 -29.98 64.60 -48.77
N ALA A 23 -31.11 64.76 -49.46
CA ALA A 23 -31.22 64.66 -50.91
C ALA A 23 -30.43 65.78 -51.60
N LYS A 24 -29.29 65.43 -52.20
CA LYS A 24 -28.63 66.21 -53.27
C LYS A 24 -29.20 65.76 -54.61
N GLU A 25 -29.39 66.68 -55.55
CA GLU A 25 -29.73 66.35 -56.94
C GLU A 25 -28.75 65.30 -57.48
N GLU A 26 -29.27 64.13 -57.89
CA GLU A 26 -28.47 63.03 -58.41
C GLU A 26 -27.84 63.41 -59.77
N ARG A 27 -26.52 63.60 -59.80
CA ARG A 27 -25.77 63.67 -61.06
C ARG A 27 -25.80 62.26 -61.68
N LYS A 28 -26.36 62.06 -62.87
CA LYS A 28 -26.46 60.73 -63.50
C LYS A 28 -25.31 60.47 -64.47
N LEU A 29 -24.81 59.24 -64.50
CA LEU A 29 -23.76 58.77 -65.39
C LEU A 29 -24.20 57.48 -66.08
N LYS A 30 -24.34 57.53 -67.41
CA LYS A 30 -24.62 56.35 -68.22
C LYS A 30 -23.32 55.64 -68.57
N VAL A 31 -23.18 54.40 -68.10
CA VAL A 31 -22.00 53.57 -68.32
C VAL A 31 -22.36 52.48 -69.32
N VAL A 32 -21.60 52.40 -70.41
CA VAL A 32 -21.70 51.31 -71.38
C VAL A 32 -20.54 50.33 -71.15
N THR A 33 -20.83 49.03 -71.15
CA THR A 33 -19.82 48.01 -70.88
C THR A 33 -20.11 46.73 -71.65
N ALA A 34 -19.12 45.86 -71.76
CA ALA A 34 -19.30 44.45 -72.15
C ALA A 34 -18.69 43.56 -71.08
N VAL A 35 -19.25 42.36 -70.86
CA VAL A 35 -18.71 41.40 -69.89
C VAL A 35 -17.29 40.98 -70.28
N PHE A 36 -16.39 41.08 -69.29
CA PHE A 36 -14.97 40.79 -69.41
C PHE A 36 -14.35 40.50 -68.02
N GLU A 37 -14.37 39.23 -67.58
CA GLU A 37 -13.85 38.85 -66.26
C GLU A 37 -12.33 39.08 -66.16
N PRO A 38 -11.79 39.59 -65.01
CA PRO A 38 -12.46 39.97 -63.76
C PRO A 38 -12.89 41.45 -63.71
N PHE A 39 -12.79 42.18 -64.82
CA PHE A 39 -12.97 43.62 -64.87
C PHE A 39 -14.45 44.01 -64.81
N VAL A 40 -15.30 43.27 -65.54
CA VAL A 40 -16.75 43.38 -65.51
C VAL A 40 -17.36 41.98 -65.60
N ILE A 41 -18.18 41.64 -64.62
CA ILE A 41 -18.87 40.37 -64.43
C ILE A 41 -20.35 40.71 -64.24
N GLU A 42 -21.22 40.03 -64.97
CA GLU A 42 -22.66 40.11 -64.76
C GLU A 42 -23.11 38.93 -63.87
N LYS A 43 -23.78 39.22 -62.76
CA LYS A 43 -24.42 38.22 -61.89
C LYS A 43 -25.78 38.72 -61.43
N GLU A 44 -26.82 37.93 -61.71
CA GLU A 44 -28.19 38.18 -61.19
C GLU A 44 -28.66 39.64 -61.43
N ASP A 45 -28.53 40.12 -62.67
CA ASP A 45 -28.86 41.50 -63.10
C ASP A 45 -28.06 42.62 -62.40
N LYS A 46 -26.87 42.30 -61.86
CA LYS A 46 -25.93 43.27 -61.29
C LYS A 46 -24.53 43.12 -61.88
N PHE A 47 -23.89 44.26 -62.13
CA PHE A 47 -22.49 44.32 -62.53
C PHE A 47 -21.59 44.35 -61.30
N GLU A 48 -20.56 43.51 -61.31
CA GLU A 48 -19.46 43.53 -60.37
C GLU A 48 -18.13 43.39 -61.12
N GLY A 49 -16.99 43.62 -60.46
CA GLY A 49 -15.68 43.53 -61.10
C GLY A 49 -14.79 44.72 -60.79
N LEU A 50 -13.52 44.64 -61.21
CA LEU A 50 -12.53 45.68 -60.94
C LEU A 50 -12.98 47.06 -61.47
N ASP A 51 -13.43 47.12 -62.72
CA ASP A 51 -13.80 48.38 -63.36
C ASP A 51 -15.08 48.96 -62.73
N ILE A 52 -16.00 48.08 -62.35
CA ILE A 52 -17.26 48.44 -61.71
C ILE A 52 -17.02 48.98 -60.30
N GLU A 53 -16.12 48.39 -59.53
CA GLU A 53 -15.81 48.87 -58.18
C GLU A 53 -15.09 50.23 -58.21
N ILE A 54 -14.20 50.45 -59.17
CA ILE A 54 -13.54 51.75 -59.37
C ILE A 54 -14.59 52.82 -59.72
N LEU A 55 -15.48 52.55 -60.68
CA LEU A 55 -16.55 53.48 -61.07
C LEU A 55 -17.55 53.71 -59.93
N THR A 56 -17.89 52.68 -59.17
CA THR A 56 -18.82 52.79 -58.04
C THR A 56 -18.25 53.67 -56.94
N LYS A 57 -16.96 53.52 -56.61
CA LYS A 57 -16.28 54.39 -55.63
C LYS A 57 -16.16 55.83 -56.14
N PHE A 58 -15.84 56.03 -57.41
CA PHE A 58 -15.87 57.34 -58.04
C PHE A 58 -17.25 58.00 -57.91
N ALA A 59 -18.31 57.25 -58.22
CA ALA A 59 -19.68 57.73 -58.13
C ALA A 59 -20.09 58.08 -56.70
N GLN A 60 -19.71 57.24 -55.71
CA GLN A 60 -19.95 57.51 -54.30
C GLN A 60 -19.23 58.78 -53.81
N GLU A 61 -17.96 58.98 -54.21
CA GLU A 61 -17.17 60.12 -53.78
C GLU A 61 -17.63 61.44 -54.42
N LYS A 62 -17.95 61.41 -55.71
CA LYS A 62 -18.35 62.60 -56.48
C LYS A 62 -19.87 62.80 -56.57
N GLY A 63 -20.66 61.92 -55.96
CA GLY A 63 -22.11 62.03 -55.86
C GLY A 63 -22.87 61.74 -57.17
N TYR A 64 -22.38 60.79 -57.97
CA TYR A 64 -23.08 60.32 -59.17
C TYR A 64 -23.95 59.08 -58.88
N SER A 65 -25.05 58.93 -59.62
CA SER A 65 -25.76 57.67 -59.78
C SER A 65 -25.42 57.02 -61.12
N LEU A 66 -25.04 55.74 -61.07
CA LEU A 66 -24.59 54.97 -62.24
C LEU A 66 -25.75 54.20 -62.86
N LYS A 67 -25.88 54.28 -64.18
CA LYS A 67 -26.78 53.42 -64.96
C LYS A 67 -25.95 52.63 -65.96
N PHE A 68 -25.84 51.32 -65.74
CA PHE A 68 -25.10 50.41 -66.61
C PHE A 68 -25.98 49.90 -67.75
N GLU A 69 -25.40 49.81 -68.94
CA GLU A 69 -25.97 49.18 -70.14
C GLU A 69 -24.92 48.21 -70.70
N GLU A 70 -25.24 46.93 -70.71
CA GLU A 70 -24.42 45.93 -71.39
C GLU A 70 -24.73 45.89 -72.88
N VAL A 71 -23.67 45.88 -73.68
CA VAL A 71 -23.73 45.81 -75.14
C VAL A 71 -22.64 44.90 -75.69
N LEU A 72 -22.73 44.54 -76.97
CA LEU A 72 -21.63 43.83 -77.62
C LEU A 72 -20.41 44.76 -77.70
N PHE A 73 -19.20 44.19 -77.54
CA PHE A 73 -17.96 44.97 -77.48
C PHE A 73 -17.77 45.98 -78.64
N PRO A 74 -18.14 45.69 -79.91
CA PRO A 74 -18.09 46.67 -80.99
C PRO A 74 -19.03 47.87 -80.82
N GLU A 75 -20.18 47.68 -80.17
CA GLU A 75 -21.24 48.68 -80.00
C GLU A 75 -20.89 49.74 -78.95
N ILE A 76 -19.98 49.41 -78.01
CA ILE A 76 -19.43 50.35 -77.01
C ILE A 76 -19.00 51.66 -77.67
N TRP A 77 -18.23 51.57 -78.76
CA TRP A 77 -17.65 52.72 -79.44
C TRP A 77 -18.70 53.57 -80.16
N GLN A 78 -19.71 52.92 -80.74
CA GLN A 78 -20.81 53.61 -81.42
C GLN A 78 -21.65 54.41 -80.41
N LYS A 79 -22.00 53.80 -79.28
CA LYS A 79 -22.79 54.46 -78.22
C LYS A 79 -22.04 55.61 -77.58
N LEU A 80 -20.74 55.46 -77.35
CA LEU A 80 -19.90 56.54 -76.82
C LEU A 80 -19.72 57.69 -77.84
N TYR A 81 -19.69 57.38 -79.14
CA TYR A 81 -19.57 58.40 -80.21
C TYR A 81 -20.90 59.15 -80.44
N ASN A 82 -22.02 58.42 -80.44
CA ASN A 82 -23.37 58.94 -80.59
C ASN A 82 -23.88 59.67 -79.33
N LYS A 83 -23.08 59.69 -78.24
CA LYS A 83 -23.41 60.29 -76.95
C LYS A 83 -24.63 59.64 -76.27
N GLU A 84 -24.85 58.37 -76.55
CA GLU A 84 -25.87 57.57 -75.88
C GLU A 84 -25.39 57.11 -74.49
N ALA A 85 -24.07 57.02 -74.31
CA ALA A 85 -23.38 56.72 -73.05
C ALA A 85 -22.31 57.76 -72.73
N ASP A 86 -22.02 57.93 -71.45
CA ASP A 86 -21.08 58.93 -70.94
C ASP A 86 -19.68 58.34 -70.72
N VAL A 87 -19.61 57.07 -70.29
CA VAL A 87 -18.37 56.36 -69.92
C VAL A 87 -18.42 54.94 -70.46
N ALA A 88 -17.29 54.46 -70.96
CA ALA A 88 -17.06 53.08 -71.34
C ALA A 88 -16.01 52.41 -70.44
N CYS A 89 -16.30 51.19 -70.00
CA CYS A 89 -15.40 50.34 -69.22
C CYS A 89 -15.42 48.87 -69.71
N GLY A 90 -14.56 48.02 -69.15
CA GLY A 90 -14.40 46.62 -69.56
C GLY A 90 -13.03 46.32 -70.16
N ALA A 91 -11.95 46.64 -69.44
CA ALA A 91 -10.56 46.40 -69.83
C ALA A 91 -10.19 46.99 -71.22
N LEU A 92 -10.40 48.29 -71.36
CA LEU A 92 -10.18 49.00 -72.63
C LEU A 92 -8.74 49.53 -72.73
N TYR A 93 -7.98 49.00 -73.69
CA TYR A 93 -6.63 49.47 -73.98
C TYR A 93 -6.59 50.90 -74.51
N LEU A 94 -5.59 51.67 -74.06
CA LEU A 94 -5.26 52.98 -74.60
C LEU A 94 -4.71 52.84 -76.03
N THR A 95 -5.29 53.55 -77.00
CA THR A 95 -4.75 53.64 -78.37
C THR A 95 -4.88 55.06 -78.92
N LYS A 96 -3.92 55.51 -79.74
CA LYS A 96 -3.93 56.83 -80.38
C LYS A 96 -5.24 57.12 -81.11
N GLU A 97 -5.70 56.17 -81.92
CA GLU A 97 -6.96 56.28 -82.69
C GLU A 97 -8.19 56.55 -81.80
N ARG A 98 -8.27 55.89 -80.63
CA ARG A 98 -9.38 56.07 -79.68
C ARG A 98 -9.24 57.36 -78.89
N ALA A 99 -8.02 57.74 -78.51
CA ALA A 99 -7.74 59.00 -77.82
C ALA A 99 -8.07 60.24 -78.67
N GLU A 100 -7.98 60.14 -80.00
CA GLU A 100 -8.44 61.19 -80.91
C GLU A 100 -9.96 61.37 -80.85
N LYS A 101 -10.70 60.25 -80.88
CA LYS A 101 -12.18 60.24 -80.97
C LYS A 101 -12.90 60.42 -79.62
N TYR A 102 -12.26 60.07 -78.51
CA TYR A 102 -12.86 60.06 -77.17
C TYR A 102 -11.94 60.76 -76.14
N ASN A 103 -12.31 60.76 -74.87
CA ASN A 103 -11.47 61.27 -73.77
C ASN A 103 -11.00 60.10 -72.87
N PRO A 104 -9.75 59.63 -72.99
CA PRO A 104 -9.22 58.60 -72.10
C PRO A 104 -8.91 59.16 -70.71
N SER A 105 -9.19 58.37 -69.68
CA SER A 105 -8.65 58.60 -68.33
C SER A 105 -7.17 58.19 -68.25
N GLY A 106 -6.51 58.51 -67.13
CA GLY A 106 -5.19 57.96 -66.81
C GLY A 106 -5.27 56.44 -66.55
N SER A 107 -4.16 55.74 -66.80
CA SER A 107 -4.11 54.28 -66.59
C SER A 107 -4.45 53.88 -65.16
N TYR A 108 -5.31 52.88 -65.00
CA TYR A 108 -5.58 52.29 -63.69
C TYR A 108 -4.94 50.90 -63.55
N PHE A 109 -4.59 50.23 -64.64
CA PHE A 109 -4.03 48.87 -64.61
C PHE A 109 -3.15 48.61 -65.84
N ASN A 110 -2.07 47.85 -65.67
CA ASN A 110 -1.18 47.47 -66.77
C ASN A 110 -1.23 45.97 -67.02
N THR A 111 -1.53 45.56 -68.25
CA THR A 111 -1.65 44.16 -68.69
C THR A 111 -1.35 44.08 -70.19
N GLY A 112 -1.13 42.88 -70.71
CA GLY A 112 -0.75 42.69 -72.11
C GLY A 112 -1.52 41.59 -72.79
N LEU A 113 -1.56 41.67 -74.12
CA LEU A 113 -2.11 40.63 -74.98
C LEU A 113 -1.19 39.41 -75.00
N VAL A 114 -1.72 38.21 -74.82
CA VAL A 114 -0.97 36.95 -74.78
C VAL A 114 -1.59 35.92 -75.71
N ILE A 115 -0.78 34.92 -76.08
CA ILE A 115 -1.25 33.71 -76.78
C ILE A 115 -1.71 32.72 -75.71
N VAL A 116 -2.90 32.16 -75.89
CA VAL A 116 -3.39 31.03 -75.10
C VAL A 116 -3.54 29.82 -76.02
N SER A 117 -3.00 28.69 -75.60
CA SER A 117 -3.09 27.43 -76.35
C SER A 117 -3.33 26.25 -75.41
N LEU A 118 -3.62 25.06 -75.95
CA LEU A 118 -3.72 23.85 -75.14
C LEU A 118 -2.36 23.50 -74.52
N ALA A 119 -2.36 23.00 -73.28
CA ALA A 119 -1.15 22.60 -72.57
C ALA A 119 -0.39 21.48 -73.30
N SER A 120 -1.09 20.66 -74.07
CA SER A 120 -0.51 19.62 -74.92
C SER A 120 0.22 20.16 -76.16
N SER A 121 -0.06 21.39 -76.57
CA SER A 121 0.51 22.06 -77.75
C SER A 121 0.78 23.55 -77.45
N PRO A 122 1.80 23.87 -76.64
CA PRO A 122 2.10 25.23 -76.22
C PRO A 122 2.64 26.08 -77.38
N TYR A 123 2.10 27.29 -77.55
CA TYR A 123 2.65 28.31 -78.45
C TYR A 123 3.12 29.53 -77.66
N ASN A 124 4.33 30.00 -77.93
CA ASN A 124 4.95 31.12 -77.22
C ASN A 124 5.22 32.35 -78.10
N THR A 125 5.27 32.18 -79.41
CA THR A 125 5.59 33.27 -80.36
C THR A 125 4.58 33.35 -81.50
N LEU A 126 4.46 34.52 -82.14
CA LEU A 126 3.55 34.71 -83.28
C LEU A 126 3.98 33.92 -84.52
N ASP A 127 5.28 33.69 -84.69
CA ASP A 127 5.81 32.89 -85.79
C ASP A 127 5.34 31.42 -85.74
N GLU A 128 5.11 30.89 -84.55
CA GLU A 128 4.60 29.53 -84.35
C GLU A 128 3.12 29.39 -84.78
N LEU A 129 2.40 30.52 -84.94
CA LEU A 129 1.01 30.55 -85.37
C LEU A 129 0.83 30.60 -86.90
N LYS A 130 1.91 30.45 -87.68
CA LYS A 130 1.84 30.38 -89.16
C LYS A 130 0.94 29.22 -89.61
N LEU A 131 -0.01 29.56 -90.47
CA LEU A 131 -1.04 28.70 -91.05
C LEU A 131 -2.02 28.09 -90.02
N ARG A 132 -2.04 28.61 -88.80
CA ARG A 132 -2.93 28.16 -87.71
C ARG A 132 -4.20 29.00 -87.65
N LYS A 133 -5.27 28.41 -87.09
CA LYS A 133 -6.50 29.12 -86.76
C LYS A 133 -6.35 29.79 -85.40
N VAL A 134 -6.46 31.11 -85.37
CA VAL A 134 -6.29 31.92 -84.16
C VAL A 134 -7.61 32.61 -83.81
N GLY A 135 -8.18 32.27 -82.66
CA GLY A 135 -9.41 32.87 -82.15
C GLY A 135 -9.18 34.25 -81.52
N VAL A 136 -10.11 35.17 -81.76
CA VAL A 136 -10.12 36.51 -81.17
C VAL A 136 -11.55 36.96 -80.89
N LYS A 137 -11.74 37.79 -79.86
CA LYS A 137 -13.02 38.47 -79.62
C LYS A 137 -13.22 39.59 -80.66
N LYS A 138 -14.39 39.60 -81.29
CA LYS A 138 -14.79 40.58 -82.31
C LYS A 138 -14.83 41.99 -81.74
N GLY A 139 -14.24 42.94 -82.46
CA GLY A 139 -14.06 44.34 -82.06
C GLY A 139 -13.00 44.59 -80.99
N ALA A 140 -12.42 43.55 -80.40
CA ALA A 140 -11.39 43.68 -79.37
C ALA A 140 -10.02 44.00 -79.95
N THR A 141 -9.11 44.46 -79.10
CA THR A 141 -7.74 44.81 -79.48
C THR A 141 -6.99 43.64 -80.14
N GLY A 142 -7.27 42.38 -79.75
CA GLY A 142 -6.69 41.18 -80.36
C GLY A 142 -7.08 40.98 -81.84
N GLU A 143 -8.32 41.25 -82.23
CA GLU A 143 -8.75 41.16 -83.64
C GLU A 143 -8.08 42.25 -84.49
N LYS A 144 -7.98 43.48 -83.96
CA LYS A 144 -7.23 44.56 -84.62
C LYS A 144 -5.75 44.21 -84.76
N PHE A 145 -5.15 43.62 -83.72
CA PHE A 145 -3.74 43.19 -83.75
C PHE A 145 -3.50 42.18 -84.87
N LEU A 146 -4.35 41.16 -85.02
CA LEU A 146 -4.23 40.17 -86.10
C LEU A 146 -4.43 40.76 -87.51
N ARG A 147 -5.11 41.91 -87.63
CA ARG A 147 -5.35 42.61 -88.90
C ARG A 147 -4.40 43.79 -89.14
N GLY A 148 -3.47 44.05 -88.22
CA GLY A 148 -2.52 45.16 -88.26
C GLY A 148 -1.32 44.91 -89.17
N GLU A 149 -0.46 45.91 -89.36
CA GLU A 149 0.70 45.79 -90.26
C GLU A 149 1.75 44.78 -89.77
N GLU A 150 1.84 44.55 -88.46
CA GLU A 150 2.81 43.64 -87.85
C GLU A 150 2.54 42.16 -88.14
N THR A 151 1.28 41.80 -88.30
CA THR A 151 0.85 40.43 -88.63
C THR A 151 0.58 40.24 -90.12
N LYS A 152 0.63 41.30 -90.95
CA LYS A 152 0.45 41.22 -92.43
C LYS A 152 1.38 40.20 -93.09
N ASN A 153 2.57 39.98 -92.52
CA ASN A 153 3.59 39.07 -93.06
C ASN A 153 3.57 37.65 -92.44
N ILE A 154 2.64 37.37 -91.52
CA ILE A 154 2.48 36.08 -90.86
C ILE A 154 1.16 35.47 -91.36
N PRO A 155 1.17 34.52 -92.32
CA PRO A 155 -0.06 33.98 -92.88
C PRO A 155 -0.76 33.11 -91.82
N LEU A 156 -1.79 33.64 -91.16
CA LEU A 156 -2.63 32.94 -90.17
C LEU A 156 -4.11 33.11 -90.49
N ILE A 157 -4.97 32.26 -89.91
CA ILE A 157 -6.42 32.30 -90.13
C ILE A 157 -7.08 32.87 -88.87
N ALA A 158 -7.45 34.16 -88.89
CA ALA A 158 -8.13 34.80 -87.76
C ALA A 158 -9.63 34.41 -87.74
N VAL A 159 -10.10 33.88 -86.60
CA VAL A 159 -11.50 33.51 -86.38
C VAL A 159 -12.07 34.40 -85.29
N ALA A 160 -13.07 35.21 -85.63
CA ALA A 160 -13.69 36.15 -84.70
C ALA A 160 -14.92 35.54 -84.03
N TYR A 161 -15.00 35.64 -82.70
CA TYR A 161 -16.14 35.22 -81.89
C TYR A 161 -16.77 36.43 -81.18
N ASP A 162 -18.07 36.37 -80.89
CA ASP A 162 -18.76 37.49 -80.26
C ASP A 162 -18.33 37.68 -78.78
N ASN A 163 -18.06 36.57 -78.06
CA ASN A 163 -17.69 36.57 -76.63
C ASN A 163 -16.33 35.91 -76.35
N THR A 164 -15.70 36.28 -75.23
CA THR A 164 -14.40 35.72 -74.81
C THR A 164 -14.51 34.23 -74.47
N GLU A 165 -15.57 33.81 -73.79
CA GLU A 165 -15.79 32.41 -73.37
C GLU A 165 -15.93 31.44 -74.56
N ASP A 166 -16.52 31.91 -75.67
CA ASP A 166 -16.62 31.14 -76.91
C ASP A 166 -15.24 30.86 -77.51
N CYS A 167 -14.30 31.81 -77.40
CA CYS A 167 -12.92 31.60 -77.85
C CYS A 167 -12.25 30.46 -77.03
N PHE A 168 -12.39 30.48 -75.71
CA PHE A 168 -11.82 29.43 -74.84
C PHE A 168 -12.48 28.06 -75.09
N THR A 169 -13.79 28.05 -75.31
CA THR A 169 -14.54 26.83 -75.64
C THR A 169 -14.14 26.25 -76.99
N ALA A 170 -13.98 27.09 -78.01
CA ALA A 170 -13.52 26.69 -79.34
C ALA A 170 -12.09 26.13 -79.30
N LEU A 171 -11.20 26.73 -78.49
CA LEU A 171 -9.84 26.23 -78.26
C LEU A 171 -9.85 24.85 -77.59
N LYS A 172 -10.68 24.65 -76.57
CA LYS A 172 -10.84 23.33 -75.92
C LYS A 172 -11.37 22.26 -76.87
N LYS A 173 -12.29 22.63 -77.77
CA LYS A 173 -12.85 21.73 -78.80
C LYS A 173 -11.89 21.45 -79.96
N GLY A 174 -10.76 22.16 -80.05
CA GLY A 174 -9.80 22.04 -81.15
C GLY A 174 -10.29 22.68 -82.46
N GLU A 175 -11.28 23.57 -82.40
CA GLU A 175 -11.78 24.29 -83.59
C GLU A 175 -10.82 25.40 -84.04
N ILE A 176 -10.05 25.93 -83.08
CA ILE A 176 -8.93 26.86 -83.26
C ILE A 176 -7.69 26.28 -82.56
N ASP A 177 -6.49 26.63 -83.04
CA ASP A 177 -5.22 26.14 -82.51
C ASP A 177 -4.71 26.99 -81.34
N ALA A 178 -5.03 28.28 -81.33
CA ALA A 178 -4.68 29.25 -80.29
C ALA A 178 -5.71 30.38 -80.24
N LEU A 179 -5.73 31.18 -79.17
CA LEU A 179 -6.48 32.43 -79.11
C LEU A 179 -5.60 33.57 -78.58
N LEU A 180 -5.90 34.80 -78.97
CA LEU A 180 -5.28 36.00 -78.38
C LEU A 180 -6.26 36.67 -77.42
N ASN A 181 -5.82 36.86 -76.17
CA ASN A 181 -6.63 37.51 -75.14
C ASN A 181 -5.74 38.23 -74.10
N ASP A 182 -6.35 39.02 -73.23
CA ASP A 182 -5.68 39.70 -72.12
C ASP A 182 -5.06 38.72 -71.12
N TYR A 183 -3.85 38.99 -70.62
CA TYR A 183 -3.12 38.11 -69.70
C TYR A 183 -3.89 37.83 -68.40
N ILE A 184 -4.40 38.87 -67.73
CA ILE A 184 -5.08 38.71 -66.44
C ILE A 184 -6.40 37.98 -66.63
N SER A 185 -7.18 38.36 -67.63
CA SER A 185 -8.43 37.67 -67.97
C SER A 185 -8.18 36.20 -68.30
N SER A 186 -7.18 35.91 -69.14
CA SER A 186 -6.83 34.53 -69.52
C SER A 186 -6.39 33.69 -68.33
N ARG A 187 -5.55 34.26 -67.45
CA ARG A 187 -5.09 33.56 -66.25
C ARG A 187 -6.24 33.21 -65.31
N ILE A 188 -7.22 34.09 -65.17
CA ILE A 188 -8.38 33.87 -64.30
C ILE A 188 -9.34 32.85 -64.90
N ILE A 189 -9.68 32.97 -66.19
CA ILE A 189 -10.56 32.03 -66.89
C ILE A 189 -9.95 30.62 -66.89
N ILE A 190 -8.65 30.49 -67.18
CA ILE A 190 -7.95 29.20 -67.15
C ILE A 190 -7.97 28.62 -65.74
N ASN A 191 -7.63 29.39 -64.71
CA ASN A 191 -7.63 28.87 -63.34
C ASN A 191 -9.02 28.46 -62.84
N LYS A 192 -10.08 29.14 -63.30
CA LYS A 192 -11.47 28.86 -62.92
C LYS A 192 -12.02 27.62 -63.64
N ASN A 193 -11.81 27.51 -64.95
CA ASN A 193 -12.54 26.58 -65.81
C ASN A 193 -11.67 25.56 -66.58
N TYR A 194 -10.36 25.80 -66.72
CA TYR A 194 -9.47 25.02 -67.62
C TYR A 194 -8.09 24.73 -67.00
N LEU A 195 -8.01 24.59 -65.67
CA LEU A 195 -6.75 24.49 -64.94
C LEU A 195 -5.96 23.26 -65.39
N GLY A 196 -4.75 23.49 -65.91
CA GLY A 196 -3.86 22.43 -66.43
C GLY A 196 -4.18 21.95 -67.84
N GLU A 197 -5.29 22.40 -68.44
CA GLU A 197 -5.66 22.06 -69.83
C GLU A 197 -5.11 23.07 -70.85
N MET A 198 -4.90 24.32 -70.44
CA MET A 198 -4.45 25.42 -71.28
C MET A 198 -3.25 26.14 -70.64
N VAL A 199 -2.43 26.75 -71.48
CA VAL A 199 -1.23 27.49 -71.09
C VAL A 199 -1.20 28.86 -71.77
N ILE A 200 -0.52 29.80 -71.12
CA ILE A 200 -0.35 31.18 -71.59
C ILE A 200 1.10 31.36 -72.04
N SER A 201 1.32 32.09 -73.14
CA SER A 201 2.65 32.41 -73.62
C SER A 201 3.48 33.13 -72.56
N SER A 202 4.77 32.80 -72.54
CA SER A 202 5.72 33.26 -71.53
C SER A 202 5.94 34.78 -71.53
N ASN A 203 5.72 35.47 -72.65
CA ASN A 203 5.77 36.93 -72.76
C ASN A 203 4.48 37.50 -73.38
N PRO A 204 4.00 38.67 -72.92
CA PRO A 204 3.00 39.43 -73.64
C PRO A 204 3.52 39.87 -75.01
N LEU A 205 2.66 39.87 -76.01
CA LEU A 205 2.94 40.32 -77.36
C LEU A 205 3.14 41.85 -77.47
N GLY A 206 2.91 42.58 -76.37
CA GLY A 206 2.72 44.03 -76.33
C GLY A 206 3.96 44.85 -75.96
N VAL A 207 4.96 44.90 -76.83
CA VAL A 207 5.83 46.11 -76.91
C VAL A 207 5.80 46.71 -78.33
N VAL A 208 5.22 46.02 -79.32
CA VAL A 208 5.34 46.43 -80.72
C VAL A 208 4.10 47.19 -81.22
N TYR A 209 2.87 46.79 -80.84
CA TYR A 209 1.62 47.39 -81.37
C TYR A 209 0.83 48.30 -80.41
N LEU A 210 0.96 48.10 -79.09
CA LEU A 210 0.35 48.95 -78.07
C LEU A 210 1.44 49.87 -77.55
N GLU A 211 1.32 51.18 -77.78
CA GLU A 211 2.31 52.14 -77.30
C GLU A 211 2.48 52.06 -75.77
N GLU A 212 1.40 51.71 -75.07
CA GLU A 212 1.36 51.49 -73.64
C GLU A 212 0.43 50.31 -73.32
N ASN A 213 0.86 49.40 -72.43
CA ASN A 213 0.08 48.25 -71.92
C ASN A 213 -0.99 48.69 -70.90
N GLU A 214 -1.58 49.86 -71.11
CA GLU A 214 -2.38 50.60 -70.16
C GLU A 214 -3.87 50.42 -70.41
N LEU A 215 -4.60 50.03 -69.37
CA LEU A 215 -6.05 50.02 -69.36
C LEU A 215 -6.59 51.36 -68.83
N VAL A 216 -7.55 51.92 -69.56
CA VAL A 216 -8.18 53.21 -69.28
C VAL A 216 -9.70 53.11 -69.40
N PHE A 217 -10.41 53.99 -68.71
CA PHE A 217 -11.81 54.31 -69.00
C PHE A 217 -11.88 55.35 -70.11
N TYR A 218 -12.83 55.21 -71.02
CA TYR A 218 -13.09 56.20 -72.08
C TYR A 218 -14.37 56.97 -71.78
N PHE A 219 -14.30 58.29 -71.89
CA PHE A 219 -15.44 59.18 -71.72
C PHE A 219 -15.85 59.76 -73.08
N SER A 220 -17.15 60.02 -73.26
CA SER A 220 -17.65 60.72 -74.45
C SER A 220 -16.93 62.07 -74.62
N LYS A 221 -16.76 62.53 -75.87
CA LYS A 221 -15.93 63.71 -76.17
C LYS A 221 -16.41 64.98 -75.48
N ASP A 222 -17.72 65.09 -75.26
CA ASP A 222 -18.39 66.19 -74.56
C ASP A 222 -18.36 66.08 -73.02
N ARG A 223 -18.01 64.93 -72.45
CA ARG A 223 -17.88 64.70 -70.99
C ARG A 223 -16.44 64.84 -70.49
N ARG A 224 -15.72 65.85 -71.00
CA ARG A 224 -14.32 66.13 -70.60
C ARG A 224 -14.22 66.58 -69.15
N ASP A 225 -15.26 67.25 -68.66
CA ASP A 225 -15.44 67.64 -67.26
C ASP A 225 -15.39 66.42 -66.33
N VAL A 226 -16.16 65.37 -66.62
CA VAL A 226 -16.21 64.16 -65.80
C VAL A 226 -14.91 63.37 -65.90
N CYS A 227 -14.32 63.29 -67.09
CA CYS A 227 -13.02 62.64 -67.28
C CYS A 227 -11.94 63.30 -66.39
N SER A 228 -11.96 64.62 -66.25
CA SER A 228 -11.07 65.35 -65.35
C SER A 228 -11.35 65.03 -63.88
N GLU A 229 -12.62 65.04 -63.45
CA GLU A 229 -13.03 64.66 -62.08
C GLU A 229 -12.60 63.21 -61.76
N PHE A 230 -12.69 62.30 -62.73
CA PHE A 230 -12.29 60.90 -62.59
C PHE A 230 -10.78 60.75 -62.47
N ASN A 231 -9.99 61.51 -63.23
CA ASN A 231 -8.53 61.47 -63.14
C ASN A 231 -8.00 61.96 -61.79
N GLU A 232 -8.62 63.01 -61.21
CA GLU A 232 -8.29 63.47 -59.86
C GLU A 232 -8.61 62.39 -58.81
N PHE A 233 -9.78 61.77 -58.91
CA PHE A 233 -10.17 60.65 -58.06
C PHE A 233 -9.18 59.48 -58.18
N LEU A 234 -8.84 59.10 -59.41
CA LEU A 234 -7.92 57.99 -59.66
C LEU A 234 -6.52 58.28 -59.11
N ALA A 235 -6.05 59.53 -59.18
CA ALA A 235 -4.79 59.94 -58.56
C ALA A 235 -4.83 59.84 -57.03
N SER A 236 -5.93 60.25 -56.40
CA SER A 236 -6.16 60.09 -54.95
C SER A 236 -6.16 58.61 -54.54
N LEU A 237 -6.88 57.77 -55.30
CA LEU A 237 -6.98 56.34 -55.06
C LEU A 237 -5.64 55.60 -55.21
N LYS A 238 -4.77 56.08 -56.13
CA LYS A 238 -3.38 55.62 -56.25
C LYS A 238 -2.55 56.04 -55.02
N ALA A 239 -2.64 57.30 -54.61
CA ALA A 239 -1.85 57.85 -53.50
C ALA A 239 -2.21 57.22 -52.14
N SER A 240 -3.49 56.90 -51.90
CA SER A 240 -3.93 56.22 -50.67
C SER A 240 -3.57 54.72 -50.62
N GLY A 241 -3.12 54.16 -51.76
CA GLY A 241 -2.91 52.72 -51.92
C GLY A 241 -4.21 51.91 -52.01
N ASP A 242 -5.38 52.55 -52.05
CA ASP A 242 -6.66 51.84 -52.15
C ASP A 242 -6.86 51.22 -53.54
N LEU A 243 -6.29 51.81 -54.59
CA LEU A 243 -6.29 51.19 -55.92
C LEU A 243 -5.58 49.83 -55.89
N GLU A 244 -4.46 49.70 -55.17
CA GLU A 244 -3.77 48.42 -55.00
C GLU A 244 -4.57 47.41 -54.16
N LYS A 245 -5.34 47.88 -53.17
CA LYS A 245 -6.26 47.01 -52.42
C LYS A 245 -7.39 46.49 -53.31
N ILE A 246 -7.97 47.34 -54.15
CA ILE A 246 -9.06 46.96 -55.07
C ILE A 246 -8.51 46.00 -56.15
N LYS A 247 -7.33 46.30 -56.73
CA LYS A 247 -6.64 45.38 -57.64
C LYS A 247 -6.39 44.02 -56.98
N LYS A 248 -5.84 44.00 -55.76
CA LYS A 248 -5.58 42.77 -55.01
C LYS A 248 -6.88 41.99 -54.75
N LYS A 249 -7.99 42.67 -54.47
CA LYS A 249 -9.30 42.04 -54.28
C LYS A 249 -9.76 41.27 -55.52
N TRP A 250 -9.64 41.86 -56.71
CA TRP A 250 -10.17 41.26 -57.95
C TRP A 250 -9.17 40.41 -58.75
N ILE A 251 -7.86 40.63 -58.57
CA ILE A 251 -6.79 40.03 -59.38
C ILE A 251 -5.91 39.04 -58.56
N SER A 252 -6.14 38.91 -57.25
CA SER A 252 -5.35 38.03 -56.37
C SER A 252 -5.15 36.63 -56.95
N GLU A 253 -3.90 36.17 -56.91
CA GLU A 253 -3.48 34.83 -57.37
C GLU A 253 -4.36 33.73 -56.77
N PRO A 254 -4.81 32.73 -57.54
CA PRO A 254 -5.27 31.46 -56.99
C PRO A 254 -4.08 30.57 -56.60
N TYR A 255 -3.09 31.16 -55.91
CA TYR A 255 -2.22 30.46 -54.97
C TYR A 255 -2.56 30.96 -53.57
N LEU A 256 -3.69 30.50 -53.04
CA LEU A 256 -3.76 30.30 -51.60
C LEU A 256 -2.70 29.24 -51.30
N SER A 257 -1.48 29.70 -50.97
CA SER A 257 -0.39 28.81 -50.61
C SER A 257 -0.90 27.84 -49.55
N ARG A 258 -0.60 26.54 -49.70
CA ARG A 258 -0.80 25.50 -48.67
C ARG A 258 -0.43 26.02 -47.27
N ASN A 259 0.56 26.91 -47.19
CA ASN A 259 1.03 27.54 -45.96
C ASN A 259 -0.01 28.38 -45.22
N GLU A 260 -0.97 29.07 -45.86
CA GLU A 260 -1.97 29.84 -45.10
C GLU A 260 -3.08 28.97 -44.51
N LEU A 261 -3.46 27.88 -45.21
CA LEU A 261 -4.39 26.90 -44.64
C LEU A 261 -3.71 26.12 -43.50
N TYR A 262 -2.43 25.76 -43.66
CA TYR A 262 -1.64 25.17 -42.57
C TYR A 262 -1.43 26.16 -41.44
N VAL A 263 -1.13 27.43 -41.69
CA VAL A 263 -0.96 28.46 -40.63
C VAL A 263 -2.29 28.75 -39.95
N ARG A 264 -3.43 28.76 -40.65
CA ARG A 264 -4.75 28.87 -40.00
C ARG A 264 -5.13 27.59 -39.26
N PHE A 265 -4.79 26.40 -39.77
CA PHE A 265 -4.92 25.15 -39.02
C PHE A 265 -3.97 25.09 -37.83
N PHE A 266 -2.76 25.65 -37.93
CA PHE A 266 -1.77 25.71 -36.86
C PHE A 266 -2.16 26.76 -35.84
N ILE A 267 -2.71 27.90 -36.25
CA ILE A 267 -3.25 28.91 -35.34
C ILE A 267 -4.51 28.36 -34.68
N LEU A 268 -5.39 27.69 -35.41
CA LEU A 268 -6.58 27.06 -34.83
C LEU A 268 -6.19 25.89 -33.91
N ALA A 269 -5.24 25.06 -34.29
CA ALA A 269 -4.70 23.98 -33.46
C ALA A 269 -3.93 24.55 -32.27
N ALA A 270 -3.16 25.61 -32.42
CA ALA A 270 -2.47 26.29 -31.33
C ALA A 270 -3.46 26.98 -30.40
N VAL A 271 -4.55 27.56 -30.90
CA VAL A 271 -5.64 28.13 -30.10
C VAL A 271 -6.42 27.03 -29.41
N VAL A 272 -6.66 25.89 -30.05
CA VAL A 272 -7.32 24.72 -29.44
C VAL A 272 -6.39 24.06 -28.42
N ILE A 273 -5.09 23.95 -28.67
CA ILE A 273 -4.08 23.46 -27.72
C ILE A 273 -3.92 24.45 -26.57
N LEU A 274 -3.88 25.76 -26.83
CA LEU A 274 -3.83 26.79 -25.81
C LEU A 274 -5.13 26.80 -25.00
N PHE A 275 -6.28 26.54 -25.62
CA PHE A 275 -7.56 26.39 -24.96
C PHE A 275 -7.62 25.09 -24.16
N ILE A 276 -7.10 23.98 -24.66
CA ILE A 276 -6.97 22.71 -23.93
C ILE A 276 -5.98 22.86 -22.78
N LEU A 277 -4.87 23.59 -22.96
CA LEU A 277 -3.88 23.89 -21.93
C LEU A 277 -4.44 24.88 -20.91
N LEU A 278 -5.26 25.86 -21.32
CA LEU A 278 -5.97 26.78 -20.42
C LEU A 278 -7.08 26.06 -19.67
N VAL A 279 -7.83 25.17 -20.33
CA VAL A 279 -8.84 24.31 -19.71
C VAL A 279 -8.16 23.30 -18.80
N ALA A 280 -7.04 22.70 -19.18
CA ALA A 280 -6.25 21.80 -18.33
C ALA A 280 -5.60 22.57 -17.18
N PHE A 281 -5.09 23.78 -17.39
CA PHE A 281 -4.53 24.64 -16.34
C PHE A 281 -5.63 25.13 -15.39
N TYR A 282 -6.81 25.48 -15.91
CA TYR A 282 -7.97 25.90 -15.13
C TYR A 282 -8.60 24.72 -14.38
N GLN A 283 -8.77 23.58 -15.03
CA GLN A 283 -9.16 22.31 -14.40
C GLN A 283 -8.11 21.87 -13.39
N ARG A 284 -6.81 22.05 -13.63
CA ARG A 284 -5.72 21.70 -12.69
C ARG A 284 -5.62 22.70 -11.55
N ARG A 285 -5.96 23.97 -11.74
CA ARG A 285 -6.14 24.96 -10.67
C ARG A 285 -7.37 24.63 -9.83
N ILE A 286 -8.46 24.20 -10.46
CA ILE A 286 -9.66 23.71 -9.78
C ILE A 286 -9.38 22.39 -9.08
N LEU A 287 -8.64 21.45 -9.69
CA LEU A 287 -8.27 20.17 -9.11
C LEU A 287 -7.22 20.33 -8.03
N ARG A 288 -6.29 21.30 -8.10
CA ARG A 288 -5.38 21.66 -7.00
C ARG A 288 -6.14 22.30 -5.85
N LYS A 289 -7.04 23.26 -6.12
CA LYS A 289 -7.91 23.84 -5.08
C LYS A 289 -8.87 22.80 -4.50
N LYS A 290 -9.41 21.91 -5.32
CA LYS A 290 -10.28 20.81 -4.88
C LYS A 290 -9.50 19.74 -4.16
N ALA A 291 -8.31 19.33 -4.61
CA ALA A 291 -7.48 18.32 -3.93
C ALA A 291 -6.93 18.87 -2.62
N LEU A 292 -6.46 20.12 -2.58
CA LEU A 292 -6.06 20.77 -1.34
C LEU A 292 -7.27 20.95 -0.41
N SER A 293 -8.42 21.40 -0.91
CA SER A 293 -9.63 21.53 -0.10
C SER A 293 -10.23 20.18 0.32
N ILE A 294 -10.15 19.13 -0.50
CA ILE A 294 -10.62 17.78 -0.19
C ILE A 294 -9.64 17.13 0.80
N SER A 295 -8.33 17.34 0.65
CA SER A 295 -7.34 16.85 1.59
C SER A 295 -7.45 17.59 2.93
N GLU A 296 -7.54 18.93 2.93
CA GLU A 296 -7.79 19.73 4.14
C GLU A 296 -9.13 19.39 4.79
N LYS A 297 -10.22 19.23 4.01
CA LYS A 297 -11.51 18.79 4.56
C LYS A 297 -11.43 17.38 5.09
N ARG A 298 -10.81 16.45 4.37
CA ARG A 298 -10.64 15.05 4.79
C ARG A 298 -9.82 14.97 6.07
N TYR A 299 -8.71 15.72 6.18
CA TYR A 299 -7.91 15.75 7.41
C TYR A 299 -8.66 16.41 8.57
N LYS A 300 -9.37 17.52 8.32
CA LYS A 300 -10.24 18.14 9.33
C LYS A 300 -11.36 17.21 9.77
N GLU A 301 -12.01 16.51 8.85
CA GLU A 301 -13.08 15.53 9.13
C GLU A 301 -12.54 14.31 9.89
N LEU A 302 -11.37 13.79 9.52
CA LEU A 302 -10.73 12.65 10.20
C LEU A 302 -10.38 12.99 11.66
N VAL A 303 -9.80 14.17 11.92
CA VAL A 303 -9.49 14.61 13.28
C VAL A 303 -10.78 15.00 14.04
N TYR A 304 -11.78 15.54 13.35
CA TYR A 304 -13.06 15.93 13.94
C TYR A 304 -13.91 14.73 14.38
N GLU A 305 -13.92 13.64 13.59
CA GLU A 305 -14.63 12.39 13.89
C GLU A 305 -13.77 11.39 14.67
N ALA A 306 -12.54 11.75 15.04
CA ALA A 306 -11.68 10.88 15.83
C ALA A 306 -12.36 10.53 17.17
N PRO A 307 -12.37 9.25 17.59
CA PRO A 307 -13.01 8.76 18.81
C PRO A 307 -12.27 9.11 20.11
N ILE A 308 -11.31 10.02 20.07
CA ILE A 308 -10.56 10.55 21.22
C ILE A 308 -10.84 12.04 21.30
N ALA A 309 -11.04 12.61 22.50
CA ALA A 309 -11.18 14.06 22.62
C ALA A 309 -9.85 14.78 22.34
N VAL A 310 -9.85 15.61 21.30
CA VAL A 310 -8.70 16.41 20.84
C VAL A 310 -9.05 17.88 20.91
N LEU A 311 -8.15 18.66 21.51
CA LEU A 311 -8.22 20.11 21.58
C LEU A 311 -6.89 20.70 21.09
N ILE A 312 -6.95 21.69 20.20
CA ILE A 312 -5.77 22.43 19.74
C ILE A 312 -5.90 23.88 20.19
N HIS A 313 -4.87 24.43 20.79
CA HIS A 313 -4.85 25.82 21.23
C HIS A 313 -3.52 26.50 20.97
N LYS A 314 -3.56 27.83 20.90
CA LYS A 314 -2.38 28.70 20.92
C LYS A 314 -2.53 29.66 22.08
N ASP A 315 -1.51 29.73 22.94
CA ASP A 315 -1.49 30.64 24.10
C ASP A 315 -2.73 30.53 25.02
N GLY A 316 -3.30 29.33 25.17
CA GLY A 316 -4.51 29.09 25.96
C GLY A 316 -5.83 29.47 25.28
N LYS A 317 -5.80 29.89 24.01
CA LYS A 317 -6.99 30.17 23.19
C LYS A 317 -7.26 29.03 22.23
N LEU A 318 -8.50 28.53 22.25
CA LEU A 318 -8.96 27.42 21.43
C LEU A 318 -8.84 27.75 19.94
N LEU A 319 -8.20 26.86 19.18
CA LEU A 319 -8.15 26.90 17.72
C LEU A 319 -9.03 25.81 17.10
N PHE A 320 -9.18 24.67 17.79
CA PHE A 320 -9.96 23.55 17.31
C PHE A 320 -10.36 22.64 18.48
N ALA A 321 -11.59 22.12 18.42
CA ALA A 321 -12.13 21.09 19.30
C ALA A 321 -12.85 20.08 18.42
N ASN A 322 -12.59 18.79 18.63
CA ASN A 322 -13.28 17.74 17.90
C ASN A 322 -14.59 17.30 18.58
N LYS A 323 -15.36 16.47 17.88
CA LYS A 323 -16.69 16.03 18.31
C LYS A 323 -16.69 15.29 19.65
N GLU A 324 -15.67 14.45 19.88
CA GLU A 324 -15.58 13.68 21.13
C GLU A 324 -15.28 14.58 22.33
N LEU A 325 -14.49 15.65 22.17
CA LEU A 325 -14.29 16.64 23.24
C LEU A 325 -15.61 17.30 23.64
N CYS A 326 -16.38 17.78 22.65
CA CYS A 326 -17.68 18.39 22.86
C CYS A 326 -18.62 17.45 23.63
N LYS A 327 -18.63 16.17 23.27
CA LYS A 327 -19.42 15.12 23.95
C LYS A 327 -18.97 14.88 25.38
N ILE A 328 -17.67 14.71 25.64
CA ILE A 328 -17.14 14.46 27.00
C ILE A 328 -17.41 15.66 27.91
N PHE A 329 -17.19 16.88 27.46
CA PHE A 329 -17.42 18.06 28.30
C PHE A 329 -18.88 18.55 28.30
N GLY A 330 -19.76 17.94 27.49
CA GLY A 330 -21.18 18.30 27.40
C GLY A 330 -21.46 19.63 26.70
N TYR A 331 -20.52 20.16 25.92
CA TYR A 331 -20.67 21.40 25.15
C TYR A 331 -21.17 21.10 23.74
N LYS A 332 -21.96 22.00 23.15
CA LYS A 332 -22.19 22.00 21.70
C LYS A 332 -21.03 22.74 21.02
N GLN A 333 -20.80 22.43 19.74
CA GLN A 333 -19.74 23.08 18.97
C GLN A 333 -19.86 24.63 18.97
N GLU A 334 -21.09 25.13 18.98
CA GLU A 334 -21.40 26.57 19.00
C GLU A 334 -20.99 27.24 20.33
N ASP A 335 -20.91 26.47 21.41
CA ASP A 335 -20.52 26.96 22.74
C ASP A 335 -18.99 27.09 22.88
N LEU A 336 -18.22 26.50 21.96
CA LEU A 336 -16.75 26.50 21.93
C LEU A 336 -16.21 27.17 20.65
N PRO A 337 -16.41 28.48 20.47
CA PRO A 337 -15.91 29.20 19.29
C PRO A 337 -14.38 29.32 19.28
N ASN A 338 -13.81 29.59 18.10
CA ASN A 338 -12.40 29.95 17.98
C ASN A 338 -12.06 31.14 18.89
N GLY A 339 -11.00 31.00 19.67
CA GLY A 339 -10.60 31.97 20.68
C GLY A 339 -11.12 31.69 22.09
N PHE A 340 -11.95 30.66 22.28
CA PHE A 340 -12.47 30.27 23.61
C PHE A 340 -11.31 30.02 24.59
N PRO A 341 -11.36 30.55 25.84
CA PRO A 341 -10.30 30.31 26.83
C PRO A 341 -10.32 28.86 27.32
N VAL A 342 -9.33 28.07 26.92
CA VAL A 342 -9.26 26.63 27.22
C VAL A 342 -9.25 26.35 28.73
N ILE A 343 -8.71 27.27 29.53
CA ILE A 343 -8.66 27.15 31.00
C ILE A 343 -10.06 26.97 31.63
N LYS A 344 -11.12 27.50 31.00
CA LYS A 344 -12.50 27.40 31.49
C LYS A 344 -13.08 25.98 31.38
N LEU A 345 -12.43 25.09 30.64
CA LEU A 345 -12.82 23.68 30.57
C LEU A 345 -12.37 22.90 31.82
N PHE A 346 -11.60 23.50 32.72
CA PHE A 346 -11.05 22.84 33.90
C PHE A 346 -11.56 23.50 35.19
N ALA A 347 -11.60 22.73 36.27
CA ALA A 347 -12.02 23.22 37.59
C ALA A 347 -11.08 24.33 38.09
N GLU A 348 -11.62 25.32 38.81
CA GLU A 348 -10.87 26.51 39.26
C GLU A 348 -9.61 26.16 40.07
N GLY A 349 -9.66 25.10 40.89
CA GLY A 349 -8.52 24.64 41.68
C GLY A 349 -7.32 24.16 40.84
N GLU A 350 -7.53 23.81 39.56
CA GLU A 350 -6.48 23.34 38.64
C GLU A 350 -5.88 24.46 37.80
N HIS A 351 -6.50 25.66 37.79
CA HIS A 351 -6.12 26.74 36.87
C HIS A 351 -4.68 27.20 37.08
N GLN A 352 -4.25 27.36 38.34
CA GLN A 352 -2.90 27.82 38.66
C GLN A 352 -1.83 26.82 38.18
N LYS A 353 -2.09 25.52 38.36
CA LYS A 353 -1.22 24.44 37.88
C LYS A 353 -1.14 24.44 36.35
N LEU A 354 -2.28 24.52 35.67
CA LEU A 354 -2.35 24.54 34.21
C LEU A 354 -1.66 25.78 33.60
N LEU A 355 -1.85 26.96 34.20
CA LEU A 355 -1.19 28.19 33.79
C LEU A 355 0.32 28.10 33.96
N SER A 356 0.81 27.51 35.06
CA SER A 356 2.25 27.30 35.27
C SER A 356 2.86 26.38 34.20
N TYR A 357 2.15 25.34 33.77
CA TYR A 357 2.60 24.45 32.69
C TYR A 357 2.58 25.13 31.33
N LEU A 358 1.57 25.98 31.06
CA LEU A 358 1.54 26.79 29.85
C LEU A 358 2.70 27.79 29.79
N GLU A 359 3.00 28.48 30.89
CA GLU A 359 4.12 29.42 30.96
C GLU A 359 5.48 28.74 30.85
N ALA A 360 5.67 27.61 31.53
CA ALA A 360 6.89 26.81 31.43
C ALA A 360 7.17 26.39 29.98
N ARG A 361 6.15 25.93 29.26
CA ARG A 361 6.26 25.56 27.83
C ARG A 361 6.58 26.74 26.91
N LYS A 362 6.06 27.94 27.20
CA LYS A 362 6.42 29.15 26.42
C LYS A 362 7.87 29.56 26.60
N LYS A 363 8.42 29.35 27.79
CA LYS A 363 9.80 29.69 28.15
C LYS A 363 10.79 28.53 27.94
N GLU A 364 10.36 27.46 27.25
CA GLU A 364 11.13 26.23 27.01
C GLU A 364 11.67 25.54 28.27
N PHE A 365 11.02 25.75 29.41
CA PHE A 365 11.30 25.02 30.65
C PHE A 365 10.53 23.69 30.68
N TYR A 366 11.05 22.74 31.45
CA TYR A 366 10.44 21.41 31.60
C TYR A 366 9.03 21.51 32.20
N ALA A 367 8.05 20.98 31.48
CA ALA A 367 6.68 20.78 31.95
C ALA A 367 6.27 19.32 31.67
N PRO A 368 5.46 18.69 32.54
CA PRO A 368 4.97 17.34 32.30
C PRO A 368 4.18 17.26 30.99
N MET A 369 4.43 16.22 30.20
CA MET A 369 3.69 15.97 28.95
C MET A 369 2.42 15.14 29.18
N ASN A 370 2.32 14.44 30.31
CA ASN A 370 1.08 13.80 30.77
C ASN A 370 0.82 14.23 32.23
N TYR A 371 -0.43 14.58 32.54
CA TYR A 371 -0.88 14.87 33.90
C TYR A 371 -2.41 14.77 34.03
N GLU A 372 -2.86 14.43 35.23
CA GLU A 372 -4.29 14.43 35.59
C GLU A 372 -4.71 15.78 36.19
N VAL A 373 -5.92 16.21 35.83
CA VAL A 373 -6.64 17.38 36.37
C VAL A 373 -8.13 17.09 36.43
N TYR A 374 -8.91 17.99 37.03
CA TYR A 374 -10.36 17.93 36.98
C TYR A 374 -10.90 18.82 35.85
N GLY A 375 -11.60 18.20 34.90
CA GLY A 375 -12.39 18.87 33.88
C GLY A 375 -13.72 19.36 34.46
N LEU A 376 -14.31 20.37 33.84
CA LEU A 376 -15.60 20.95 34.21
C LEU A 376 -16.58 20.81 33.04
N ARG A 377 -17.65 20.04 33.23
CA ARG A 377 -18.70 19.90 32.22
C ARG A 377 -19.53 21.19 32.11
N SER A 378 -20.30 21.31 31.03
CA SER A 378 -21.18 22.46 30.78
C SER A 378 -22.25 22.68 31.85
N ASP A 379 -22.62 21.63 32.61
CA ASP A 379 -23.54 21.68 33.74
C ASP A 379 -22.87 22.04 35.08
N GLY A 380 -21.56 22.29 35.08
CA GLY A 380 -20.77 22.63 36.27
C GLY A 380 -20.25 21.42 37.06
N THR A 381 -20.48 20.19 36.60
CA THR A 381 -19.93 19.00 37.28
C THR A 381 -18.43 18.83 37.02
N ALA A 382 -17.66 18.68 38.10
CA ALA A 382 -16.24 18.40 38.02
C ALA A 382 -16.00 16.88 37.87
N PHE A 383 -15.11 16.48 36.97
CA PHE A 383 -14.78 15.07 36.73
C PHE A 383 -13.29 14.88 36.43
N PRO A 384 -12.67 13.76 36.86
CA PRO A 384 -11.26 13.54 36.63
C PRO A 384 -10.97 13.29 35.15
N VAL A 385 -10.01 14.05 34.60
CA VAL A 385 -9.51 13.89 33.24
C VAL A 385 -7.99 13.70 33.21
N GLU A 386 -7.55 12.76 32.39
CA GLU A 386 -6.14 12.59 32.04
C GLU A 386 -5.84 13.41 30.79
N MET A 387 -4.75 14.19 30.81
CA MET A 387 -4.33 15.03 29.71
C MET A 387 -2.95 14.62 29.18
N ASP A 388 -2.85 14.47 27.86
CA ASP A 388 -1.59 14.28 27.15
C ASP A 388 -1.34 15.47 26.23
N VAL A 389 -0.13 16.00 26.22
CA VAL A 389 0.22 17.28 25.60
C VAL A 389 1.32 17.10 24.56
N SER A 390 1.01 17.51 23.33
CA SER A 390 1.97 17.59 22.23
C SER A 390 2.13 19.04 21.77
N ILE A 391 3.36 19.44 21.43
CA ILE A 391 3.65 20.77 20.86
C ILE A 391 4.11 20.55 19.43
N VAL A 392 3.48 21.25 18.49
CA VAL A 392 3.76 21.13 17.05
C VAL A 392 3.99 22.51 16.48
N GLU A 393 4.98 22.63 15.59
CA GLU A 393 5.25 23.86 14.85
C GLU A 393 4.49 23.86 13.53
N LEU A 394 3.57 24.82 13.37
CA LEU A 394 2.71 24.97 12.20
C LEU A 394 2.96 26.34 11.58
N ALA A 395 3.53 26.37 10.37
CA ALA A 395 3.84 27.58 9.61
C ALA A 395 4.72 28.60 10.39
N GLY A 396 5.70 28.11 11.15
CA GLY A 396 6.61 28.94 11.97
C GLY A 396 6.03 29.37 13.32
N GLU A 397 4.86 28.84 13.71
CA GLU A 397 4.24 29.12 15.01
C GLU A 397 4.04 27.83 15.82
N LYS A 398 4.44 27.83 17.10
CA LYS A 398 4.19 26.71 18.02
C LYS A 398 2.73 26.69 18.47
N VAL A 399 2.05 25.56 18.28
CA VAL A 399 0.70 25.29 18.78
C VAL A 399 0.70 24.08 19.71
N THR A 400 -0.23 24.02 20.64
CA THR A 400 -0.38 22.93 21.60
C THR A 400 -1.58 22.07 21.23
N ILE A 401 -1.38 20.77 21.14
CA ILE A 401 -2.40 19.75 20.96
C ILE A 401 -2.58 19.02 22.29
N LEU A 402 -3.81 18.91 22.76
CA LEU A 402 -4.22 18.25 23.98
C LEU A 402 -5.10 17.05 23.63
N PHE A 403 -4.73 15.88 24.12
CA PHE A 403 -5.57 14.68 24.13
C PHE A 403 -6.16 14.55 25.53
N ILE A 404 -7.48 14.40 25.63
CA ILE A 404 -8.18 14.39 26.91
C ILE A 404 -8.98 13.10 27.05
N LYS A 405 -8.88 12.46 28.22
CA LYS A 405 -9.62 11.23 28.53
C LYS A 405 -10.37 11.37 29.86
N ASP A 406 -11.66 11.04 29.86
CA ASP A 406 -12.46 10.88 31.08
C ASP A 406 -12.08 9.56 31.77
N VAL A 407 -11.71 9.63 33.06
CA VAL A 407 -11.30 8.45 33.85
C VAL A 407 -12.25 8.14 35.01
N SER A 408 -13.45 8.71 35.02
CA SER A 408 -14.42 8.62 36.12
C SER A 408 -14.92 7.20 36.39
N GLU A 409 -15.34 6.47 35.36
CA GLU A 409 -15.86 5.10 35.49
C GLU A 409 -14.76 4.07 35.74
N LYS A 410 -13.53 4.35 35.26
CA LYS A 410 -12.41 3.40 35.30
C LYS A 410 -11.79 3.25 36.70
N LYS A 411 -11.74 4.34 37.51
CA LYS A 411 -11.10 4.29 38.83
C LYS A 411 -11.91 3.50 39.88
N LYS A 412 -13.24 3.68 39.93
CA LYS A 412 -14.08 2.97 40.92
C LYS A 412 -14.16 1.46 40.68
N ALA A 413 -14.30 1.03 39.43
CA ALA A 413 -14.42 -0.39 39.09
C ALA A 413 -13.10 -1.16 39.25
N PHE A 414 -11.94 -0.51 39.09
CA PHE A 414 -10.63 -1.17 39.14
C PHE A 414 -10.16 -1.49 40.57
N GLU A 415 -10.58 -0.71 41.56
CA GLU A 415 -10.06 -0.78 42.93
C GLU A 415 -10.79 -1.82 43.80
N GLU A 416 -12.09 -2.02 43.58
CA GLU A 416 -12.87 -3.10 44.21
C GLU A 416 -12.50 -4.47 43.63
N LEU A 417 -12.28 -4.55 42.32
CA LEU A 417 -11.89 -5.76 41.59
C LEU A 417 -10.49 -6.26 41.97
N ARG A 418 -9.56 -5.36 42.31
CA ARG A 418 -8.19 -5.71 42.71
C ARG A 418 -8.14 -6.41 44.08
N LYS A 419 -8.97 -5.98 45.04
CA LYS A 419 -8.96 -6.52 46.42
C LYS A 419 -9.53 -7.94 46.52
N SER A 420 -10.50 -8.31 45.69
CA SER A 420 -11.03 -9.68 45.65
C SER A 420 -10.09 -10.66 44.94
N GLU A 421 -9.40 -10.21 43.87
CA GLU A 421 -8.43 -11.01 43.12
C GLU A 421 -7.22 -11.43 43.97
N GLU A 422 -6.68 -10.52 44.77
CA GLU A 422 -5.53 -10.78 45.65
C GLU A 422 -5.82 -11.83 46.75
N LYS A 423 -7.08 -11.95 47.22
CA LYS A 423 -7.49 -12.94 48.24
C LYS A 423 -7.49 -14.37 47.68
N TYR A 424 -8.11 -14.60 46.52
CA TYR A 424 -8.21 -15.94 45.92
C TYR A 424 -6.86 -16.45 45.38
N ARG A 425 -5.99 -15.55 44.92
CA ARG A 425 -4.64 -15.86 44.43
C ARG A 425 -3.74 -16.48 45.51
N LYS A 426 -3.71 -15.90 46.73
CA LYS A 426 -2.86 -16.38 47.84
C LYS A 426 -3.15 -17.81 48.28
N VAL A 427 -4.41 -18.21 48.18
CA VAL A 427 -4.85 -19.55 48.61
C VAL A 427 -4.36 -20.64 47.66
N PHE A 428 -4.54 -20.39 46.38
CA PHE A 428 -4.05 -21.23 45.29
C PHE A 428 -2.51 -21.38 45.29
N GLU A 429 -1.76 -20.36 45.70
CA GLU A 429 -0.29 -20.37 45.65
C GLU A 429 0.41 -21.28 46.69
N SER A 430 -0.30 -21.83 47.68
CA SER A 430 0.32 -22.40 48.90
C SER A 430 0.35 -23.95 49.02
N VAL A 431 -0.22 -24.70 48.06
CA VAL A 431 -0.37 -26.18 48.08
C VAL A 431 0.82 -26.90 47.40
N ASN A 432 1.22 -28.09 47.88
CA ASN A 432 2.42 -28.86 47.45
C ASN A 432 2.21 -29.92 46.35
N GLU A 433 0.97 -30.33 46.07
CA GLU A 433 0.66 -31.15 44.90
C GLU A 433 0.50 -30.25 43.67
N GLY A 434 0.83 -30.74 42.48
CA GLY A 434 0.68 -29.92 41.28
C GLY A 434 -0.79 -29.73 40.93
N ILE A 435 -1.41 -28.64 41.40
CA ILE A 435 -2.80 -28.31 41.09
C ILE A 435 -2.82 -27.57 39.79
N PHE A 436 -3.67 -27.99 38.87
CA PHE A 436 -4.00 -27.21 37.70
C PHE A 436 -5.50 -27.15 37.52
N ILE A 437 -5.92 -26.04 36.93
CA ILE A 437 -7.08 -26.09 36.06
C ILE A 437 -6.61 -25.81 34.69
N SER A 438 -7.19 -26.56 33.79
CA SER A 438 -7.02 -26.39 32.39
C SER A 438 -8.36 -26.21 31.71
N THR A 439 -8.33 -25.68 30.50
CA THR A 439 -9.47 -25.86 29.61
C THR A 439 -9.74 -27.36 29.41
N LYS A 440 -10.89 -27.74 28.83
CA LYS A 440 -11.08 -29.11 28.33
C LYS A 440 -10.03 -29.48 27.27
N ASP A 441 -9.28 -28.48 26.86
CA ASP A 441 -8.18 -28.52 25.92
C ASP A 441 -6.84 -28.26 26.62
N GLY A 442 -6.73 -28.54 27.92
CA GLY A 442 -5.46 -28.75 28.61
C GLY A 442 -4.59 -27.53 28.90
N LYS A 443 -4.89 -26.34 28.40
CA LYS A 443 -4.10 -25.15 28.76
C LYS A 443 -4.22 -24.84 30.24
N PRO A 444 -3.12 -24.72 31.01
CA PRO A 444 -3.14 -24.35 32.42
C PRO A 444 -3.73 -22.96 32.51
N LEU A 445 -5.03 -22.96 32.77
CA LEU A 445 -5.76 -21.81 33.21
C LEU A 445 -5.21 -21.35 34.55
N LEU A 446 -4.70 -22.31 35.32
CA LEU A 446 -4.11 -22.15 36.62
C LEU A 446 -3.14 -23.29 36.89
N SER A 447 -2.06 -23.01 37.59
CA SER A 447 -1.09 -23.98 38.10
C SER A 447 -0.39 -23.44 39.34
N ASN A 448 -0.53 -24.10 40.47
CA ASN A 448 0.07 -23.56 41.69
C ASN A 448 1.62 -23.59 41.59
N PRO A 449 2.33 -22.80 42.43
CA PRO A 449 3.79 -22.79 42.49
C PRO A 449 4.44 -24.17 42.67
N ALA A 450 3.73 -25.17 43.22
CA ALA A 450 4.22 -26.53 43.29
C ALA A 450 4.29 -27.22 41.91
N LEU A 451 3.25 -27.09 41.08
CA LEU A 451 3.26 -27.60 39.71
C LEU A 451 4.32 -26.90 38.85
N VAL A 452 4.46 -25.58 39.03
CA VAL A 452 5.50 -24.73 38.45
C VAL A 452 6.87 -25.34 38.74
N LYS A 453 7.21 -25.48 40.02
CA LYS A 453 8.52 -25.98 40.45
C LYS A 453 8.77 -27.43 40.04
N MET A 454 7.76 -28.30 40.12
CA MET A 454 7.83 -29.71 39.68
C MET A 454 8.24 -29.83 38.21
N LEU A 455 7.68 -28.95 37.40
CA LEU A 455 7.99 -28.85 35.99
C LEU A 455 9.23 -28.01 35.73
N GLY A 456 10.02 -27.69 36.76
CA GLY A 456 11.29 -26.96 36.63
C GLY A 456 11.14 -25.48 36.28
N TYR A 457 9.95 -24.91 36.46
CA TYR A 457 9.69 -23.49 36.24
C TYR A 457 10.02 -22.66 37.47
N ASP A 458 10.44 -21.42 37.22
CA ASP A 458 10.78 -20.48 38.27
C ASP A 458 9.52 -19.74 38.78
N SER A 459 8.45 -19.65 37.96
CA SER A 459 7.19 -19.00 38.34
C SER A 459 5.93 -19.46 37.56
N PHE A 460 4.73 -19.15 38.06
CA PHE A 460 3.44 -19.46 37.41
C PHE A 460 3.22 -18.71 36.09
N GLU A 461 3.72 -17.48 35.99
CA GLU A 461 3.72 -16.72 34.72
C GLU A 461 4.42 -17.50 33.60
N GLU A 462 5.36 -18.34 34.00
CA GLU A 462 6.14 -19.15 33.10
C GLU A 462 5.43 -20.45 32.69
N ILE A 463 4.72 -21.10 33.61
CA ILE A 463 3.92 -22.29 33.29
C ILE A 463 2.54 -21.95 32.66
N LEU A 464 2.04 -20.72 32.77
CA LEU A 464 0.73 -20.25 32.24
C LEU A 464 0.57 -20.46 30.73
N ASN A 465 1.68 -20.62 30.02
CA ASN A 465 1.73 -20.91 28.59
C ASN A 465 2.08 -22.35 28.29
N ARG A 466 2.28 -23.17 29.32
CA ARG A 466 2.57 -24.59 29.15
C ARG A 466 1.33 -25.27 28.59
N ASP A 467 1.21 -25.32 27.27
CA ASP A 467 0.05 -25.91 26.60
C ASP A 467 0.04 -27.43 26.80
N ILE A 468 -0.79 -27.92 27.73
CA ILE A 468 -0.67 -29.30 28.20
C ILE A 468 -1.03 -30.33 27.11
N GLU A 469 -1.81 -29.96 26.08
CA GLU A 469 -2.21 -30.89 25.00
C GLU A 469 -1.19 -31.07 23.91
N LYS A 470 -0.26 -30.13 23.83
CA LYS A 470 0.75 -30.10 22.78
C LYS A 470 2.14 -30.36 23.34
N GLU A 471 2.38 -29.84 24.54
CA GLU A 471 3.71 -29.74 25.14
C GLU A 471 3.70 -30.21 26.60
N GLY A 472 2.54 -30.55 27.13
CA GLY A 472 2.40 -31.04 28.48
C GLY A 472 2.72 -32.50 28.56
N TYR A 473 2.27 -33.26 27.57
CA TYR A 473 2.42 -34.68 27.38
C TYR A 473 3.45 -34.97 26.28
N LEU A 474 4.27 -36.02 26.44
CA LEU A 474 5.20 -36.51 25.42
C LEU A 474 4.43 -37.22 24.28
N ASP A 475 3.36 -37.95 24.62
CA ASP A 475 2.45 -38.58 23.63
C ASP A 475 1.05 -37.92 23.68
N PRO A 476 0.65 -37.16 22.65
CA PRO A 476 -0.67 -36.54 22.55
C PRO A 476 -1.84 -37.53 22.46
N ASN A 477 -1.62 -38.77 22.02
CA ASN A 477 -2.70 -39.77 21.99
C ASN A 477 -3.10 -40.21 23.40
N GLU A 478 -2.17 -40.17 24.36
CA GLU A 478 -2.48 -40.37 25.77
C GLU A 478 -3.38 -39.23 26.27
N ARG A 479 -3.18 -38.02 25.77
CA ARG A 479 -4.09 -36.91 26.05
C ARG A 479 -5.47 -37.09 25.43
N VAL A 480 -5.58 -37.61 24.21
CA VAL A 480 -6.87 -37.93 23.58
C VAL A 480 -7.60 -39.03 24.36
N ARG A 481 -6.88 -40.08 24.75
CA ARG A 481 -7.40 -41.17 25.56
C ARG A 481 -7.87 -40.68 26.94
N PHE A 482 -7.09 -39.80 27.55
CA PHE A 482 -7.50 -39.06 28.74
C PHE A 482 -8.82 -38.33 28.48
N LYS A 483 -8.96 -37.56 27.38
CA LYS A 483 -10.21 -36.85 27.04
C LYS A 483 -11.40 -37.77 26.81
N GLU A 484 -11.22 -38.88 26.12
CA GLU A 484 -12.31 -39.84 25.87
C GLU A 484 -12.85 -40.41 27.19
N ILE A 485 -11.96 -40.71 28.16
CA ILE A 485 -12.33 -41.11 29.51
C ILE A 485 -13.03 -39.94 30.23
N MET A 486 -12.52 -38.72 30.10
CA MET A 486 -13.15 -37.51 30.65
C MET A 486 -14.54 -37.22 30.04
N GLU A 487 -14.76 -37.47 28.76
CA GLU A 487 -16.04 -37.20 28.07
C GLU A 487 -17.08 -38.29 28.34
N LYS A 488 -16.64 -39.56 28.40
CA LYS A 488 -17.50 -40.72 28.67
C LYS A 488 -17.82 -40.92 30.15
N GLU A 489 -16.83 -40.72 31.03
CA GLU A 489 -16.94 -41.00 32.48
C GLU A 489 -16.92 -39.72 33.34
N GLY A 490 -16.58 -38.55 32.76
CA GLY A 490 -16.54 -37.26 33.47
C GLY A 490 -15.30 -37.05 34.35
N LYS A 491 -14.44 -38.07 34.47
CA LYS A 491 -13.29 -38.10 35.36
C LYS A 491 -12.28 -39.15 34.94
N VAL A 492 -11.01 -38.96 35.32
CA VAL A 492 -9.93 -39.93 35.15
C VAL A 492 -9.04 -39.93 36.39
N GLU A 493 -8.66 -41.11 36.84
CA GLU A 493 -7.89 -41.33 38.06
C GLU A 493 -6.60 -42.09 37.73
N ASN A 494 -5.46 -41.64 38.26
CA ASN A 494 -4.15 -42.29 38.14
C ASN A 494 -3.68 -42.57 36.70
N PHE A 495 -3.83 -41.60 35.80
CA PHE A 495 -3.40 -41.70 34.41
C PHE A 495 -1.88 -41.53 34.29
N GLU A 496 -1.15 -42.65 34.21
CA GLU A 496 0.28 -42.64 33.95
C GLU A 496 0.57 -42.19 32.52
N THR A 497 1.51 -41.27 32.39
CA THR A 497 1.85 -40.65 31.12
C THR A 497 3.21 -39.97 31.26
N VAL A 498 3.74 -39.47 30.15
CA VAL A 498 4.96 -38.69 30.17
C VAL A 498 4.60 -37.26 29.91
N TRP A 499 5.06 -36.37 30.75
CA TRP A 499 4.95 -34.95 30.58
C TRP A 499 6.27 -34.31 30.16
N LEU A 500 6.31 -33.03 29.84
CA LEU A 500 7.57 -32.28 29.60
C LEU A 500 7.75 -31.14 30.62
N LYS A 501 8.97 -30.99 31.18
CA LYS A 501 9.38 -29.86 32.06
C LYS A 501 9.58 -28.56 31.26
N LYS A 502 9.91 -27.47 31.96
CA LYS A 502 10.34 -26.17 31.41
C LYS A 502 11.52 -26.31 30.49
N ASP A 503 12.54 -27.04 30.95
CA ASP A 503 13.73 -27.36 30.17
C ASP A 503 13.45 -28.38 29.04
N LYS A 504 12.16 -28.68 28.80
CA LYS A 504 11.61 -29.64 27.82
C LYS A 504 12.10 -31.06 28.02
N THR A 505 12.80 -31.33 29.11
CA THR A 505 13.18 -32.70 29.39
C THR A 505 11.94 -33.49 29.78
N PRO A 506 11.78 -34.73 29.27
CA PRO A 506 10.59 -35.50 29.56
C PRO A 506 10.56 -35.80 31.06
N ILE A 507 9.42 -35.50 31.66
CA ILE A 507 9.08 -35.75 33.05
C ILE A 507 7.95 -36.76 33.10
N TYR A 508 8.21 -37.98 33.52
CA TYR A 508 7.16 -38.98 33.62
C TYR A 508 6.23 -38.56 34.75
N VAL A 509 4.92 -38.68 34.62
CA VAL A 509 3.96 -38.24 35.66
C VAL A 509 2.77 -39.19 35.77
N ILE A 510 1.99 -38.99 36.83
CA ILE A 510 0.66 -39.57 37.00
C ILE A 510 -0.36 -38.44 37.26
N GLU A 511 -1.42 -38.36 36.44
CA GLU A 511 -2.45 -37.31 36.48
C GLU A 511 -3.81 -37.85 36.96
N SER A 512 -4.56 -37.05 37.72
CA SER A 512 -6.00 -37.28 37.99
C SER A 512 -6.80 -35.99 37.76
N ALA A 513 -7.97 -36.08 37.09
CA ALA A 513 -8.74 -34.90 36.70
C ALA A 513 -10.26 -35.10 36.58
N HIS A 514 -11.00 -33.98 36.63
CA HIS A 514 -12.45 -33.88 36.56
C HIS A 514 -12.94 -32.88 35.51
N ALA A 515 -14.09 -33.20 34.93
CA ALA A 515 -14.69 -32.44 33.85
C ALA A 515 -15.67 -31.38 34.38
N LEU A 516 -15.31 -30.12 34.21
CA LEU A 516 -16.17 -28.98 34.50
C LEU A 516 -17.14 -28.75 33.35
N ARG A 517 -18.44 -28.70 33.64
CA ARG A 517 -19.53 -28.61 32.65
C ARG A 517 -20.24 -27.25 32.67
N ASP A 518 -20.73 -26.83 31.51
CA ASP A 518 -21.58 -25.65 31.32
C ASP A 518 -23.03 -25.94 31.72
N GLU A 519 -23.88 -24.91 31.79
CA GLU A 519 -25.31 -25.01 32.16
C GLU A 519 -26.14 -25.93 31.24
N LYS A 520 -25.60 -26.29 30.07
CA LYS A 520 -26.20 -27.20 29.09
C LYS A 520 -25.64 -28.63 29.19
N GLY A 521 -24.80 -28.91 30.19
CA GLY A 521 -24.24 -30.23 30.48
C GLY A 521 -22.96 -30.59 29.71
N ASN A 522 -22.40 -29.66 28.90
CA ASN A 522 -21.22 -29.91 28.08
C ASN A 522 -19.95 -29.55 28.83
N ILE A 523 -18.90 -30.35 28.69
CA ILE A 523 -17.62 -30.12 29.36
C ILE A 523 -16.88 -28.94 28.71
N PHE A 524 -16.36 -28.00 29.50
CA PHE A 524 -15.59 -26.83 29.04
C PHE A 524 -14.20 -26.69 29.66
N ALA A 525 -13.95 -27.29 30.83
CA ALA A 525 -12.67 -27.24 31.54
C ALA A 525 -12.33 -28.58 32.20
N TYR A 526 -11.04 -28.84 32.45
CA TYR A 526 -10.60 -29.93 33.31
C TYR A 526 -9.79 -29.39 34.47
N GLU A 527 -10.17 -29.76 35.67
CA GLU A 527 -9.41 -29.46 36.88
C GLU A 527 -8.82 -30.74 37.44
N GLY A 528 -7.59 -30.67 37.93
CA GLY A 528 -6.90 -31.88 38.37
C GLY A 528 -5.61 -31.64 39.11
N THR A 529 -4.98 -32.76 39.47
CA THR A 529 -3.72 -32.81 40.21
C THR A 529 -2.71 -33.75 39.53
N VAL A 530 -1.42 -33.51 39.80
CA VAL A 530 -0.29 -34.13 39.07
C VAL A 530 0.86 -34.45 40.01
N ARG A 531 1.54 -35.57 39.75
CA ARG A 531 2.74 -36.04 40.47
C ARG A 531 3.83 -36.58 39.52
N ASP A 532 5.11 -36.26 39.77
CA ASP A 532 6.33 -36.65 38.98
C ASP A 532 6.83 -38.09 39.26
N ILE A 533 7.22 -38.85 38.22
CA ILE A 533 7.80 -40.22 38.15
C ILE A 533 9.01 -40.34 37.15
N THR A 534 9.71 -39.24 36.81
CA THR A 534 10.63 -39.04 35.65
C THR A 534 11.87 -39.91 35.50
N GLU A 535 12.54 -40.19 36.61
CA GLU A 535 13.75 -41.01 36.64
C GLU A 535 13.56 -42.37 35.95
N ARG A 536 12.30 -42.79 35.78
CA ARG A 536 11.93 -44.08 35.25
C ARG A 536 12.03 -44.25 33.71
N LYS A 537 12.11 -43.21 32.86
CA LYS A 537 11.97 -43.41 31.38
C LYS A 537 12.75 -42.49 30.38
N LYS A 538 13.56 -41.50 30.80
CA LYS A 538 14.44 -40.68 29.90
C LYS A 538 15.40 -41.48 29.00
N ALA A 539 15.54 -42.78 29.21
CA ALA A 539 16.41 -43.66 28.44
C ALA A 539 15.92 -43.99 27.00
N GLU A 540 14.70 -43.63 26.58
CA GLU A 540 14.08 -44.18 25.33
C GLU A 540 13.83 -43.21 24.12
N GLU A 541 13.78 -41.86 24.25
CA GLU A 541 13.18 -40.95 23.21
C GLU A 541 14.14 -40.14 22.29
N LEU A 542 15.45 -40.03 22.56
CA LEU A 542 16.40 -39.14 21.83
C LEU A 542 16.56 -39.38 20.31
N LEU A 543 15.96 -40.43 19.76
CA LEU A 543 16.18 -40.88 18.38
C LEU A 543 15.16 -40.30 17.36
N ARG A 544 14.03 -39.71 17.80
CA ARG A 544 12.83 -39.49 16.95
C ARG A 544 12.61 -38.07 16.40
N GLU A 545 13.18 -37.01 16.99
CA GLU A 545 12.78 -35.60 16.72
C GLU A 545 13.43 -34.89 15.52
N SER A 546 14.58 -35.33 14.97
CA SER A 546 15.24 -34.60 13.87
C SER A 546 14.46 -34.61 12.54
N GLU A 547 13.49 -35.51 12.37
CA GLU A 547 12.85 -35.79 11.07
C GLU A 547 11.66 -34.85 10.73
N THR A 548 11.03 -34.23 11.73
CA THR A 548 9.76 -33.46 11.56
C THR A 548 9.97 -31.98 11.22
N TYR A 549 11.01 -31.34 11.77
CA TYR A 549 11.29 -29.91 11.59
C TYR A 549 11.60 -29.54 10.13
N TYR A 550 12.29 -30.42 9.39
CA TYR A 550 12.66 -30.21 7.98
C TYR A 550 11.44 -30.14 7.03
N ARG A 551 10.39 -30.94 7.25
CA ARG A 551 9.22 -30.99 6.35
C ARG A 551 8.38 -29.70 6.35
N SER A 552 8.35 -28.96 7.45
CA SER A 552 7.48 -27.78 7.59
C SER A 552 8.00 -26.55 6.85
N LEU A 553 9.33 -26.33 6.87
CA LEU A 553 9.98 -25.22 6.16
C LEU A 553 9.87 -25.37 4.64
N PHE A 554 9.90 -26.60 4.14
CA PHE A 554 9.82 -26.89 2.71
C PHE A 554 8.45 -26.56 2.10
N GLU A 555 7.34 -26.92 2.76
CA GLU A 555 5.99 -26.79 2.20
C GLU A 555 5.44 -25.35 2.19
N ASN A 556 5.90 -24.48 3.11
CA ASN A 556 5.37 -23.12 3.29
C ASN A 556 6.23 -22.00 2.67
N ALA A 557 7.24 -22.35 1.86
CA ALA A 557 8.07 -21.35 1.20
C ALA A 557 7.26 -20.54 0.16
N HIS A 558 7.56 -19.25 0.07
CA HIS A 558 6.87 -18.30 -0.83
C HIS A 558 7.35 -18.37 -2.28
N ASP A 559 8.34 -19.22 -2.57
CA ASP A 559 8.78 -19.54 -3.92
C ASP A 559 8.44 -21.00 -4.26
N ALA A 560 8.27 -21.29 -5.56
CA ALA A 560 8.01 -22.64 -6.01
C ALA A 560 9.29 -23.48 -5.95
N ILE A 561 9.39 -24.36 -4.95
CA ILE A 561 10.54 -25.24 -4.72
C ILE A 561 10.25 -26.64 -5.23
N MET A 562 11.19 -27.19 -5.99
CA MET A 562 11.14 -28.53 -6.57
C MET A 562 12.46 -29.26 -6.32
N VAL A 563 12.40 -30.54 -5.95
CA VAL A 563 13.55 -31.40 -5.72
C VAL A 563 13.48 -32.59 -6.67
N PHE A 564 14.57 -32.86 -7.41
CA PHE A 564 14.62 -33.92 -8.41
C PHE A 564 15.96 -34.65 -8.44
N GLU A 565 15.96 -35.91 -8.89
CA GLU A 565 17.17 -36.71 -9.05
C GLU A 565 17.92 -36.27 -10.32
N PRO A 566 19.24 -36.05 -10.25
CA PRO A 566 20.00 -35.54 -11.38
C PRO A 566 20.21 -36.55 -12.52
N GLU A 567 20.28 -37.86 -12.24
CA GLU A 567 20.61 -38.88 -13.24
C GLU A 567 19.50 -39.08 -14.28
N ASN A 568 18.24 -39.14 -13.83
CA ASN A 568 17.07 -39.39 -14.69
C ASN A 568 16.10 -38.19 -14.73
N GLU A 569 16.47 -37.08 -14.09
CA GLU A 569 15.68 -35.84 -13.99
C GLU A 569 14.26 -36.06 -13.40
N ILE A 570 14.12 -37.07 -12.53
CA ILE A 570 12.84 -37.45 -11.94
C ILE A 570 12.55 -36.57 -10.73
N ILE A 571 11.39 -35.93 -10.72
CA ILE A 571 10.95 -35.07 -9.62
C ILE A 571 10.60 -35.95 -8.41
N ILE A 572 11.28 -35.72 -7.29
CA ILE A 572 11.14 -36.51 -6.06
C ILE A 572 10.19 -35.83 -5.09
N ASP A 573 10.25 -34.51 -5.00
CA ASP A 573 9.39 -33.73 -4.12
C ASP A 573 9.19 -32.32 -4.66
N ALA A 574 8.09 -31.68 -4.27
CA ALA A 574 7.77 -30.32 -4.67
C ALA A 574 6.84 -29.72 -3.63
N ASN A 575 7.10 -28.46 -3.29
CA ASN A 575 6.26 -27.75 -2.33
C ASN A 575 4.93 -27.34 -2.95
N GLN A 576 3.96 -27.01 -2.10
CA GLN A 576 2.60 -26.72 -2.54
C GLN A 576 2.51 -25.56 -3.56
N LEU A 577 3.38 -24.56 -3.46
CA LEU A 577 3.39 -23.44 -4.40
C LEU A 577 3.89 -23.86 -5.78
N CYS A 578 4.85 -24.78 -5.86
CA CYS A 578 5.32 -25.35 -7.11
C CYS A 578 4.21 -26.10 -7.86
N LEU A 579 3.42 -26.90 -7.15
CA LEU A 579 2.27 -27.59 -7.73
C LEU A 579 1.25 -26.63 -8.34
N LYS A 580 0.95 -25.53 -7.62
CA LYS A 580 0.05 -24.47 -8.11
C LYS A 580 0.62 -23.75 -9.33
N LEU A 581 1.90 -23.41 -9.31
CA LEU A 581 2.55 -22.67 -10.39
C LEU A 581 2.51 -23.43 -11.73
N TYR A 582 2.82 -24.72 -11.69
CA TYR A 582 2.82 -25.56 -12.89
C TYR A 582 1.44 -26.15 -13.22
N GLY A 583 0.48 -26.06 -12.28
CA GLY A 583 -0.90 -26.51 -12.48
C GLY A 583 -1.10 -28.03 -12.37
N PHE A 584 -0.14 -28.76 -11.78
CA PHE A 584 -0.21 -30.22 -11.58
C PHE A 584 -0.60 -30.56 -10.15
N LYS A 585 -1.27 -31.71 -9.96
CA LYS A 585 -1.44 -32.30 -8.63
C LYS A 585 -0.16 -33.02 -8.21
N LYS A 586 0.05 -33.20 -6.89
CA LYS A 586 1.29 -33.78 -6.34
C LYS A 586 1.56 -35.16 -6.94
N GLU A 587 0.53 -36.00 -7.04
CA GLU A 587 0.61 -37.37 -7.55
C GLU A 587 0.92 -37.44 -9.06
N GLU A 588 0.72 -36.34 -9.79
CA GLU A 588 0.94 -36.25 -11.24
C GLU A 588 2.32 -35.68 -11.60
N LEU A 589 2.92 -34.91 -10.67
CA LEU A 589 4.20 -34.23 -10.84
C LEU A 589 5.35 -35.03 -10.20
N ILE A 590 5.13 -35.58 -9.00
CA ILE A 590 6.13 -36.41 -8.32
C ILE A 590 6.25 -37.76 -9.04
N GLY A 591 7.48 -38.19 -9.29
CA GLY A 591 7.83 -39.36 -10.09
C GLY A 591 7.87 -39.12 -11.60
N SER A 592 7.54 -37.90 -12.06
CA SER A 592 7.63 -37.53 -13.48
C SER A 592 8.98 -36.88 -13.84
N SER A 593 9.39 -36.98 -15.10
CA SER A 593 10.64 -36.36 -15.58
C SER A 593 10.47 -34.86 -15.85
N LEU A 594 11.52 -34.08 -15.54
CA LEU A 594 11.59 -32.65 -15.77
C LEU A 594 11.40 -32.26 -17.26
N GLU A 595 11.69 -33.17 -18.19
CA GLU A 595 11.46 -32.97 -19.64
C GLU A 595 9.98 -32.70 -19.97
N LYS A 596 9.06 -33.23 -19.15
CA LYS A 596 7.61 -33.04 -19.32
C LYS A 596 7.17 -31.58 -19.21
N ILE A 597 7.96 -30.76 -18.51
CA ILE A 597 7.64 -29.35 -18.22
C ILE A 597 8.67 -28.39 -18.81
N SER A 598 9.82 -28.84 -19.31
CA SER A 598 10.86 -27.95 -19.84
C SER A 598 10.82 -27.83 -21.36
N LYS A 599 10.90 -26.61 -21.89
CA LYS A 599 10.92 -26.35 -23.34
C LYS A 599 12.28 -26.60 -23.98
N ASP A 600 13.36 -26.39 -23.22
CA ASP A 600 14.74 -26.48 -23.71
C ASP A 600 15.54 -27.53 -22.91
N VAL A 601 15.15 -28.79 -23.10
CA VAL A 601 15.72 -29.96 -22.41
C VAL A 601 17.23 -30.05 -22.59
N ALA A 602 17.75 -29.71 -23.77
CA ALA A 602 19.17 -29.79 -24.06
C ALA A 602 20.00 -28.81 -23.19
N LYS A 603 19.53 -27.56 -23.06
CA LYS A 603 20.16 -26.59 -22.15
C LYS A 603 19.93 -26.94 -20.68
N GLY A 604 18.80 -27.59 -20.35
CA GLY A 604 18.57 -28.14 -19.01
C GLY A 604 19.66 -29.12 -18.59
N LYS A 605 19.98 -30.10 -19.46
CA LYS A 605 21.05 -31.08 -19.22
C LYS A 605 22.44 -30.45 -19.10
N GLU A 606 22.73 -29.42 -19.89
CA GLU A 606 23.99 -28.67 -19.78
C GLU A 606 24.11 -27.95 -18.44
N ARG A 607 23.03 -27.32 -17.98
CA ARG A 607 22.98 -26.64 -16.67
C ARG A 607 23.11 -27.62 -15.51
N ILE A 608 22.56 -28.83 -15.60
CA ILE A 608 22.78 -29.87 -14.58
C ILE A 608 24.27 -30.26 -14.52
N LYS A 609 24.95 -30.43 -15.66
CA LYS A 609 26.40 -30.69 -15.68
C LYS A 609 27.21 -29.54 -15.09
N GLU A 610 26.81 -28.30 -15.38
CA GLU A 610 27.41 -27.11 -14.77
C GLU A 610 27.18 -27.08 -13.26
N LEU A 611 25.99 -27.50 -12.80
CA LEU A 611 25.63 -27.55 -11.38
C LEU A 611 26.50 -28.56 -10.63
N PHE A 612 26.78 -29.73 -11.21
CA PHE A 612 27.72 -30.69 -10.62
C PHE A 612 29.15 -30.16 -10.50
N ARG A 613 29.59 -29.32 -11.45
CA ARG A 613 30.91 -28.69 -11.38
C ARG A 613 30.99 -27.58 -10.34
N LYS A 614 29.92 -26.79 -10.18
CA LYS A 614 29.91 -25.56 -9.38
C LYS A 614 29.20 -25.66 -8.03
N GLY A 615 28.45 -26.74 -7.79
CA GLY A 615 27.60 -26.96 -6.60
C GLY A 615 26.30 -26.14 -6.57
N ARG A 616 26.24 -24.99 -7.25
CA ARG A 616 25.05 -24.11 -7.36
C ARG A 616 25.04 -23.30 -8.66
N ILE A 617 23.85 -22.93 -9.13
CA ILE A 617 23.62 -22.00 -10.25
C ILE A 617 22.46 -21.07 -9.88
N SER A 618 22.61 -19.78 -10.15
CA SER A 618 21.62 -18.77 -9.77
C SER A 618 21.15 -17.92 -10.95
N ASN A 619 19.91 -17.43 -10.86
CA ASN A 619 19.26 -16.43 -11.71
C ASN A 619 19.38 -16.69 -13.22
N PHE A 620 19.14 -17.93 -13.65
CA PHE A 620 19.06 -18.21 -15.08
C PHE A 620 17.61 -18.23 -15.54
N GLU A 621 17.37 -17.62 -16.69
CA GLU A 621 16.05 -17.65 -17.32
C GLU A 621 15.90 -18.93 -18.17
N THR A 622 14.71 -19.52 -18.11
CA THR A 622 14.32 -20.66 -18.94
C THR A 622 12.83 -20.60 -19.24
N VAL A 623 12.37 -21.38 -20.21
CA VAL A 623 10.95 -21.45 -20.56
C VAL A 623 10.44 -22.84 -20.25
N HIS A 624 9.40 -22.91 -19.42
CA HIS A 624 8.71 -24.13 -19.06
C HIS A 624 7.25 -24.08 -19.53
N TYR A 625 6.58 -25.22 -19.47
CA TYR A 625 5.17 -25.40 -19.79
C TYR A 625 4.36 -25.70 -18.54
N ARG A 626 3.18 -25.09 -18.42
CA ARG A 626 2.17 -25.50 -17.45
C ARG A 626 1.43 -26.75 -17.97
N LYS A 627 0.67 -27.40 -17.10
CA LYS A 627 -0.15 -28.56 -17.48
C LYS A 627 -1.09 -28.32 -18.66
N ASP A 628 -1.62 -27.11 -18.79
CA ASP A 628 -2.51 -26.71 -19.88
C ASP A 628 -1.79 -26.40 -21.21
N GLY A 629 -0.45 -26.55 -21.25
CA GLY A 629 0.39 -26.29 -22.42
C GLY A 629 0.82 -24.82 -22.56
N THR A 630 0.44 -23.94 -21.64
CA THR A 630 0.86 -22.53 -21.70
C THR A 630 2.35 -22.39 -21.38
N GLU A 631 3.04 -21.59 -22.18
CA GLU A 631 4.43 -21.24 -21.93
C GLU A 631 4.53 -20.24 -20.78
N MET A 632 5.50 -20.49 -19.90
CA MET A 632 5.92 -19.56 -18.87
C MET A 632 7.42 -19.36 -18.90
N ILE A 633 7.83 -18.09 -18.82
CA ILE A 633 9.21 -17.68 -18.67
C ILE A 633 9.51 -17.70 -17.17
N LEU A 634 10.48 -18.52 -16.78
CA LEU A 634 10.88 -18.70 -15.40
C LEU A 634 12.30 -18.19 -15.18
N GLU A 635 12.53 -17.61 -14.01
CA GLU A 635 13.84 -17.41 -13.42
C GLU A 635 14.10 -18.52 -12.40
N ILE A 636 15.23 -19.20 -12.50
CA ILE A 636 15.54 -20.39 -11.69
C ILE A 636 16.86 -20.23 -10.93
N ASN A 637 16.84 -20.68 -9.67
CA ASN A 637 17.98 -20.87 -8.79
C ASN A 637 18.07 -22.35 -8.38
N ALA A 638 19.19 -23.02 -8.63
CA ALA A 638 19.37 -24.45 -8.35
C ALA A 638 20.63 -24.75 -7.53
N SER A 639 20.56 -25.73 -6.63
CA SER A 639 21.67 -26.18 -5.76
C SER A 639 21.69 -27.71 -5.61
N LEU A 640 22.89 -28.31 -5.53
CA LEU A 640 23.08 -29.75 -5.33
C LEU A 640 23.16 -30.09 -3.83
N LEU A 641 22.43 -31.11 -3.38
CA LEU A 641 22.29 -31.53 -1.98
C LEU A 641 22.41 -33.06 -1.84
N PHE A 642 22.68 -33.55 -0.62
CA PHE A 642 22.67 -34.98 -0.30
C PHE A 642 21.46 -35.34 0.58
N TYR A 643 20.63 -36.27 0.13
CA TYR A 643 19.44 -36.72 0.84
C TYR A 643 19.35 -38.25 0.88
N LYS A 644 19.28 -38.83 2.09
CA LYS A 644 19.26 -40.28 2.36
C LYS A 644 20.35 -41.08 1.61
N GLY A 645 21.57 -40.52 1.55
CA GLY A 645 22.73 -41.17 0.92
C GLY A 645 22.82 -41.03 -0.60
N LYS A 646 21.95 -40.22 -1.24
CA LYS A 646 21.95 -39.94 -2.69
C LYS A 646 22.03 -38.44 -2.98
N GLU A 647 22.63 -38.07 -4.12
CA GLU A 647 22.68 -36.67 -4.60
C GLU A 647 21.36 -36.27 -5.25
N VAL A 648 20.83 -35.10 -4.87
CA VAL A 648 19.56 -34.54 -5.36
C VAL A 648 19.72 -33.05 -5.67
N ILE A 649 18.94 -32.52 -6.60
CA ILE A 649 18.96 -31.10 -6.96
C ILE A 649 17.71 -30.42 -6.41
N LEU A 650 17.90 -29.32 -5.67
CA LEU A 650 16.83 -28.43 -5.24
C LEU A 650 16.80 -27.19 -6.13
N SER A 651 15.65 -26.91 -6.72
CA SER A 651 15.39 -25.80 -7.63
C SER A 651 14.29 -24.89 -7.09
N ILE A 652 14.52 -23.59 -7.13
CA ILE A 652 13.58 -22.53 -6.78
C ILE A 652 13.22 -21.80 -8.07
N ASN A 653 11.93 -21.75 -8.39
CA ASN A 653 11.44 -21.30 -9.69
C ASN A 653 10.46 -20.12 -9.53
N ARG A 654 10.65 -19.05 -10.30
CA ARG A 654 9.82 -17.84 -10.25
C ARG A 654 9.36 -17.42 -11.64
N ASP A 655 8.06 -17.18 -11.80
CA ASP A 655 7.45 -16.83 -13.09
C ASP A 655 7.50 -15.33 -13.38
N ILE A 656 8.00 -14.98 -14.57
CA ILE A 656 8.26 -13.61 -15.01
C ILE A 656 7.58 -13.28 -16.35
N THR A 657 6.59 -14.08 -16.76
CA THR A 657 5.96 -14.03 -18.09
C THR A 657 5.18 -12.73 -18.35
N GLU A 658 4.29 -12.33 -17.43
CA GLU A 658 3.49 -11.10 -17.55
C GLU A 658 4.37 -9.84 -17.54
N LYS A 659 5.44 -9.89 -16.75
CA LYS A 659 6.43 -8.80 -16.66
C LYS A 659 7.09 -8.53 -18.01
N LYS A 660 7.55 -9.58 -18.72
CA LYS A 660 8.30 -9.43 -19.97
C LYS A 660 7.44 -9.03 -21.18
N MET A 661 6.15 -9.39 -21.20
CA MET A 661 5.24 -9.05 -22.33
C MET A 661 4.72 -7.61 -22.26
N ALA A 662 4.46 -7.09 -21.06
CA ALA A 662 4.04 -5.70 -20.87
C ALA A 662 5.20 -4.69 -21.07
N GLU A 663 6.43 -5.09 -20.75
CA GLU A 663 7.61 -4.21 -20.82
C GLU A 663 8.10 -3.92 -22.25
N LYS A 664 7.82 -4.75 -23.25
CA LYS A 664 8.41 -4.57 -24.59
C LYS A 664 7.68 -3.59 -25.52
N VAL A 665 6.35 -3.53 -25.48
CA VAL A 665 5.58 -2.82 -26.54
C VAL A 665 5.26 -1.37 -26.19
N ILE A 666 5.11 -1.04 -24.90
CA ILE A 666 4.74 0.31 -24.45
C ILE A 666 5.98 1.17 -24.15
N VAL A 667 7.10 0.55 -23.79
CA VAL A 667 8.31 1.25 -23.36
C VAL A 667 9.02 1.98 -24.50
N GLU A 668 9.05 1.44 -25.72
CA GLU A 668 9.92 2.02 -26.76
C GLU A 668 9.37 3.25 -27.46
N ARG A 669 8.05 3.33 -27.71
CA ARG A 669 7.46 4.46 -28.47
C ARG A 669 7.08 5.64 -27.57
N ASN A 670 6.66 5.38 -26.34
CA ASN A 670 6.34 6.42 -25.36
C ASN A 670 7.60 6.96 -24.65
N LYS A 671 8.69 6.19 -24.48
CA LYS A 671 9.94 6.71 -23.87
C LYS A 671 10.50 7.93 -24.56
N GLN A 672 10.42 8.05 -25.88
CA GLN A 672 11.10 9.15 -26.59
C GLN A 672 10.32 10.47 -26.53
N LEU A 673 8.99 10.42 -26.59
CA LEU A 673 8.11 11.59 -26.47
C LEU A 673 7.81 11.94 -25.01
N LEU A 674 7.71 10.95 -24.12
CA LEU A 674 7.64 11.17 -22.68
C LEU A 674 8.99 11.63 -22.13
N ALA A 675 10.17 11.18 -22.57
CA ALA A 675 11.43 11.71 -21.98
C ALA A 675 11.58 13.25 -22.14
N LEU A 676 11.11 13.82 -23.27
CA LEU A 676 11.11 15.27 -23.49
C LEU A 676 10.04 16.00 -22.66
N LEU A 677 8.83 15.43 -22.52
CA LEU A 677 7.73 15.98 -21.72
C LEU A 677 7.87 15.73 -20.21
N GLU A 678 8.42 14.58 -19.82
CA GLU A 678 8.78 14.17 -18.46
C GLU A 678 9.98 14.94 -17.97
N SER A 679 11.00 15.29 -18.76
CA SER A 679 12.02 16.22 -18.24
C SER A 679 11.37 17.55 -17.82
N ALA A 680 10.44 18.07 -18.63
CA ALA A 680 9.70 19.30 -18.35
C ALA A 680 8.65 19.16 -17.23
N GLN A 681 8.07 17.96 -17.01
CA GLN A 681 7.07 17.68 -15.96
C GLN A 681 7.68 17.19 -14.62
N ALA A 682 8.76 16.42 -14.68
CA ALA A 682 9.63 15.99 -13.57
C ALA A 682 10.16 17.18 -12.77
N MET A 683 10.44 18.28 -13.46
CA MET A 683 10.90 19.51 -12.83
C MET A 683 9.83 20.20 -11.94
N GLY A 684 8.60 19.66 -11.87
CA GLY A 684 7.54 20.17 -10.98
C GLY A 684 6.72 19.11 -10.24
N SER A 685 7.16 17.84 -10.18
CA SER A 685 6.37 16.73 -9.60
C SER A 685 7.03 15.98 -8.43
N PHE A 686 8.28 16.29 -8.06
CA PHE A 686 8.98 15.52 -7.04
C PHE A 686 8.99 16.19 -5.68
N THR A 687 8.82 15.33 -4.66
CA THR A 687 8.97 15.63 -3.24
C THR A 687 10.35 15.26 -2.71
N ASP A 688 11.22 14.62 -3.53
CA ASP A 688 12.57 14.16 -3.18
C ASP A 688 13.63 14.83 -4.08
N LEU A 689 14.59 15.49 -3.45
CA LEU A 689 15.59 16.35 -4.06
C LEU A 689 16.65 15.59 -4.87
N GLN A 690 17.10 14.42 -4.40
CA GLN A 690 18.27 13.72 -4.97
C GLN A 690 17.90 13.01 -6.28
N LEU A 691 16.76 12.31 -6.29
CA LEU A 691 16.26 11.62 -7.48
C LEU A 691 15.92 12.59 -8.61
N SER A 692 15.43 13.77 -8.26
CA SER A 692 15.15 14.85 -9.20
C SER A 692 16.42 15.34 -9.90
N ALA A 693 17.46 15.64 -9.12
CA ALA A 693 18.73 16.16 -9.62
C ALA A 693 19.47 15.15 -10.51
N GLU A 694 19.43 13.85 -10.16
CA GLU A 694 20.02 12.79 -11.00
C GLU A 694 19.29 12.60 -12.33
N SER A 695 17.96 12.66 -12.33
CA SER A 695 17.15 12.55 -13.54
C SER A 695 17.44 13.70 -14.51
N ILE A 696 17.61 14.92 -13.98
CA ILE A 696 18.01 16.11 -14.76
C ILE A 696 19.38 15.87 -15.42
N CYS A 697 20.37 15.39 -14.67
CA CYS A 697 21.71 15.11 -15.22
C CYS A 697 21.68 14.06 -16.34
N LYS A 698 20.93 12.96 -16.14
CA LYS A 698 20.78 11.89 -17.14
C LYS A 698 20.05 12.38 -18.40
N SER A 699 19.02 13.20 -18.25
CA SER A 699 18.30 13.78 -19.40
C SER A 699 19.20 14.67 -20.23
N LEU A 700 19.99 15.55 -19.58
CA LEU A 700 20.90 16.45 -20.28
C LEU A 700 21.94 15.70 -21.11
N ILE A 701 22.48 14.61 -20.59
CA ILE A 701 23.42 13.73 -21.29
C ILE A 701 22.79 13.10 -22.52
N ASN A 702 21.60 12.51 -22.35
CA ASN A 702 20.93 11.81 -23.44
C ASN A 702 20.43 12.77 -24.53
N THR A 703 19.99 13.97 -24.17
CA THR A 703 19.44 14.95 -25.12
C THR A 703 20.53 15.66 -25.90
N PHE A 704 21.63 16.05 -25.25
CA PHE A 704 22.70 16.84 -25.88
C PHE A 704 23.94 16.03 -26.25
N SER A 705 23.87 14.70 -26.13
CA SER A 705 25.00 13.77 -26.37
C SER A 705 26.27 14.17 -25.59
N LEU A 706 26.09 14.70 -24.38
CA LEU A 706 27.19 15.11 -23.52
C LEU A 706 27.84 13.88 -22.89
N LYS A 707 29.12 13.99 -22.50
CA LYS A 707 29.80 12.86 -21.87
C LYS A 707 29.56 12.77 -20.36
N MET A 708 29.28 13.91 -19.72
CA MET A 708 29.03 13.98 -18.29
C MET A 708 28.23 15.23 -17.92
N ALA A 709 27.40 15.11 -16.88
CA ALA A 709 26.72 16.22 -16.22
C ALA A 709 26.67 15.98 -14.70
N TRP A 710 26.83 17.03 -13.89
CA TRP A 710 26.62 16.94 -12.44
C TRP A 710 26.06 18.23 -11.85
N ILE A 711 25.32 18.09 -10.75
CA ILE A 711 24.72 19.18 -9.98
C ILE A 711 25.32 19.18 -8.58
N GLY A 712 25.82 20.33 -8.14
CA GLY A 712 26.27 20.57 -6.78
C GLY A 712 25.50 21.70 -6.11
N LEU A 713 25.19 21.53 -4.82
CA LEU A 713 24.59 22.57 -4.00
C LEU A 713 25.63 23.22 -3.09
N VAL A 714 25.43 24.50 -2.82
CA VAL A 714 26.25 25.24 -1.85
C VAL A 714 25.91 24.73 -0.45
N VAL A 715 26.94 24.36 0.32
CA VAL A 715 26.77 23.99 1.72
C VAL A 715 26.69 25.27 2.56
N PRO A 716 25.70 25.43 3.45
CA PRO A 716 25.65 26.57 4.37
C PRO A 716 26.96 26.68 5.16
N GLU A 717 27.50 27.90 5.29
CA GLU A 717 28.70 28.20 6.09
C GLU A 717 30.03 27.62 5.56
N SER A 718 30.06 27.08 4.34
CA SER A 718 31.26 26.54 3.69
C SER A 718 31.46 27.10 2.27
N THR A 719 32.72 27.21 1.81
CA THR A 719 33.05 27.62 0.43
C THR A 719 33.18 26.43 -0.53
N GLU A 720 32.70 25.26 -0.13
CA GLU A 720 32.71 24.03 -0.91
C GLU A 720 31.32 23.71 -1.50
N LEU A 721 31.32 23.11 -2.70
CA LEU A 721 30.12 22.54 -3.30
C LEU A 721 29.99 21.06 -2.91
N LYS A 722 28.80 20.67 -2.46
CA LYS A 722 28.44 19.26 -2.30
C LYS A 722 27.74 18.77 -3.56
N VAL A 723 28.35 17.82 -4.25
CA VAL A 723 27.71 17.15 -5.39
C VAL A 723 26.51 16.36 -4.87
N ILE A 724 25.32 16.67 -5.38
CA ILE A 724 24.07 15.98 -5.02
C ILE A 724 23.63 14.99 -6.10
N ALA A 725 24.15 15.15 -7.33
CA ALA A 725 23.84 14.27 -8.44
C ALA A 725 24.92 14.36 -9.52
N SER A 726 25.20 13.25 -10.19
CA SER A 726 26.05 13.19 -11.37
C SER A 726 25.59 12.08 -12.31
N ALA A 727 25.83 12.25 -13.61
CA ALA A 727 25.56 11.24 -14.63
C ALA A 727 26.64 11.28 -15.73
N GLY A 728 26.80 10.17 -16.45
CA GLY A 728 27.77 10.03 -17.54
C GLY A 728 29.08 9.37 -17.11
N PHE A 729 30.13 9.55 -17.93
CA PHE A 729 31.41 8.86 -17.77
C PHE A 729 32.25 9.48 -16.64
N ASP A 730 31.85 9.30 -15.38
CA ASP A 730 32.48 9.88 -14.18
C ASP A 730 33.76 9.14 -13.72
N GLU A 731 33.75 7.80 -13.64
CA GLU A 731 34.86 6.99 -13.07
C GLU A 731 35.45 7.55 -11.76
N GLY A 732 34.59 7.96 -10.82
CA GLY A 732 35.00 8.48 -9.50
C GLY A 732 35.59 9.89 -9.53
N TYR A 733 35.44 10.60 -10.65
CA TYR A 733 35.90 11.97 -10.83
C TYR A 733 35.20 12.93 -9.86
N THR A 734 33.87 12.89 -9.75
CA THR A 734 33.08 13.74 -8.83
C THR A 734 33.39 13.53 -7.34
N GLN A 735 33.92 12.37 -6.95
CA GLN A 735 34.39 12.10 -5.59
C GLN A 735 35.77 12.71 -5.30
N LYS A 736 36.58 12.93 -6.35
CA LYS A 736 37.93 13.52 -6.29
C LYS A 736 37.95 15.01 -6.62
N VAL A 737 36.95 15.49 -7.36
CA VAL A 737 36.78 16.89 -7.77
C VAL A 737 36.28 17.70 -6.58
N LYS A 738 37.18 18.49 -5.98
CA LYS A 738 36.84 19.50 -4.98
C LYS A 738 36.73 20.86 -5.64
N VAL A 739 35.51 21.35 -5.84
CA VAL A 739 35.25 22.69 -6.38
C VAL A 739 34.95 23.65 -5.24
N ARG A 740 35.64 24.79 -5.27
CA ARG A 740 35.46 25.88 -4.32
C ARG A 740 35.06 27.15 -5.07
N TRP A 741 34.52 28.12 -4.36
CA TRP A 741 34.11 29.40 -4.93
C TRP A 741 34.74 30.61 -4.17
N ASP A 742 35.92 30.40 -3.58
CA ASP A 742 36.75 31.39 -2.88
C ASP A 742 37.92 31.91 -3.74
N GLU A 743 38.96 32.58 -3.18
CA GLU A 743 40.11 33.10 -3.94
C GLU A 743 41.17 32.03 -4.31
N SER A 744 40.91 30.75 -4.04
CA SER A 744 41.86 29.67 -4.30
C SER A 744 41.99 29.33 -5.80
N GLU A 745 43.10 28.71 -6.21
CA GLU A 745 43.27 28.22 -7.59
C GLU A 745 42.14 27.27 -8.04
N ARG A 746 41.51 26.56 -7.11
CA ARG A 746 40.37 25.65 -7.37
C ARG A 746 39.03 26.36 -7.57
N ALA A 747 38.97 27.69 -7.44
CA ALA A 747 37.82 28.50 -7.81
C ALA A 747 37.93 29.11 -9.22
N LYS A 748 39.12 29.04 -9.85
CA LYS A 748 39.36 29.57 -11.20
C LYS A 748 38.76 28.71 -12.32
N GLY A 749 38.31 27.50 -12.02
CA GLY A 749 37.63 26.62 -12.96
C GLY A 749 36.22 27.10 -13.35
N PRO A 750 35.59 26.45 -14.35
CA PRO A 750 34.33 26.91 -14.93
C PRO A 750 33.19 26.98 -13.91
N THR A 751 33.10 26.00 -13.00
CA THR A 751 32.05 25.91 -11.99
C THR A 751 32.20 26.93 -10.85
N GLY A 752 33.41 27.18 -10.38
CA GLY A 752 33.66 28.25 -9.39
C GLY A 752 33.36 29.62 -9.98
N ARG A 753 33.80 29.86 -11.23
CA ARG A 753 33.55 31.11 -11.94
C ARG A 753 32.08 31.37 -12.24
N CYS A 754 31.28 30.36 -12.57
CA CYS A 754 29.86 30.57 -12.87
C CYS A 754 29.06 30.98 -11.63
N ILE A 755 29.46 30.51 -10.45
CA ILE A 755 28.84 30.89 -9.16
C ILE A 755 29.19 32.33 -8.81
N VAL A 756 30.46 32.72 -8.92
CA VAL A 756 30.93 34.08 -8.59
C VAL A 756 30.38 35.10 -9.60
N LYS A 757 30.42 34.78 -10.90
CA LYS A 757 29.95 35.68 -11.98
C LYS A 757 28.45 35.66 -12.19
N ARG A 758 27.73 34.68 -11.63
CA ARG A 758 26.28 34.44 -11.82
C ARG A 758 25.87 34.28 -13.28
N THR A 759 26.77 33.87 -14.15
CA THR A 759 26.54 33.63 -15.58
C THR A 759 27.14 32.31 -16.01
N PRO A 760 26.64 31.69 -17.09
CA PRO A 760 27.24 30.47 -17.62
C PRO A 760 28.69 30.70 -18.04
N VAL A 761 29.55 29.72 -17.79
CA VAL A 761 30.98 29.78 -18.14
C VAL A 761 31.36 28.54 -18.94
N ILE A 762 31.90 28.77 -20.14
CA ILE A 762 32.49 27.73 -21.00
C ILE A 762 34.01 27.83 -20.88
N MET A 763 34.67 26.69 -20.70
CA MET A 763 36.13 26.62 -20.58
C MET A 763 36.65 25.37 -21.31
N ARG A 764 37.71 25.55 -22.10
CA ARG A 764 38.41 24.42 -22.72
C ARG A 764 39.35 23.78 -21.71
N VAL A 765 39.60 22.48 -21.86
CA VAL A 765 40.47 21.72 -20.95
C VAL A 765 41.95 22.15 -21.05
N ASP A 766 42.35 22.69 -22.19
CA ASP A 766 43.68 23.26 -22.43
C ASP A 766 43.87 24.67 -21.83
N ASP A 767 42.82 25.31 -21.31
CA ASP A 767 42.88 26.64 -20.68
C ASP A 767 43.77 26.61 -19.42
N PRO A 768 44.71 27.55 -19.23
CA PRO A 768 45.58 27.61 -18.05
C PRO A 768 44.83 27.52 -16.72
N ASP A 769 43.65 28.13 -16.61
CA ASP A 769 42.84 28.16 -15.39
C ASP A 769 42.15 26.81 -15.09
N PHE A 770 42.13 25.88 -16.07
CA PHE A 770 41.62 24.52 -15.90
C PHE A 770 42.69 23.54 -15.33
N ALA A 771 43.93 24.00 -15.13
CA ALA A 771 45.06 23.16 -14.72
C ALA A 771 44.79 22.19 -13.55
N PRO A 772 44.08 22.56 -12.47
CA PRO A 772 43.82 21.65 -11.35
C PRO A 772 43.00 20.40 -11.70
N TRP A 773 42.26 20.41 -12.82
CA TRP A 773 41.37 19.33 -13.25
C TRP A 773 41.80 18.69 -14.58
N ARG A 774 42.81 19.26 -15.27
CA ARG A 774 43.21 18.89 -16.63
C ARG A 774 43.60 17.44 -16.77
N GLU A 775 44.50 16.95 -15.92
CA GLU A 775 45.02 15.58 -16.02
C GLU A 775 43.89 14.54 -15.97
N GLU A 776 42.94 14.72 -15.06
CA GLU A 776 41.81 13.81 -14.91
C GLU A 776 40.75 13.98 -16.01
N ALA A 777 40.56 15.20 -16.53
CA ALA A 777 39.66 15.47 -17.64
C ALA A 777 40.18 14.93 -18.99
N GLU A 778 41.49 15.06 -19.26
CA GLU A 778 42.14 14.57 -20.48
C GLU A 778 42.19 13.04 -20.52
N LYS A 779 42.50 12.38 -19.38
CA LYS A 779 42.40 10.91 -19.24
C LYS A 779 41.03 10.38 -19.65
N ARG A 780 39.97 11.17 -19.43
CA ARG A 780 38.57 10.82 -19.75
C ARG A 780 38.12 11.34 -21.13
N GLY A 781 39.03 12.03 -21.84
CA GLY A 781 38.83 12.54 -23.18
C GLY A 781 37.87 13.73 -23.26
N TYR A 782 37.72 14.51 -22.18
CA TYR A 782 36.96 15.75 -22.23
C TYR A 782 37.78 16.86 -22.89
N LYS A 783 37.11 17.69 -23.67
CA LYS A 783 37.76 18.79 -24.39
C LYS A 783 37.22 20.16 -23.99
N VAL A 784 35.94 20.25 -23.62
CA VAL A 784 35.29 21.49 -23.22
C VAL A 784 34.27 21.24 -22.12
N VAL A 785 34.15 22.20 -21.20
CA VAL A 785 33.29 22.17 -20.01
C VAL A 785 32.43 23.43 -19.97
N CYS A 786 31.15 23.29 -19.64
CA CYS A 786 30.23 24.41 -19.45
C CYS A 786 29.55 24.30 -18.09
N ALA A 787 29.51 25.39 -17.32
CA ALA A 787 28.86 25.44 -16.02
C ALA A 787 27.79 26.53 -15.95
N PHE A 788 26.63 26.20 -15.37
CA PHE A 788 25.48 27.08 -15.18
C PHE A 788 25.21 27.30 -13.69
N PRO A 789 24.97 28.54 -13.24
CA PRO A 789 24.54 28.80 -11.88
C PRO A 789 23.07 28.43 -11.67
N LEU A 790 22.75 27.82 -10.52
CA LEU A 790 21.38 27.59 -10.09
C LEU A 790 20.96 28.75 -9.18
N ILE A 791 20.18 29.68 -9.73
CA ILE A 791 19.79 30.93 -9.07
C ILE A 791 18.31 30.87 -8.69
N ASN A 792 17.98 31.32 -7.47
CA ASN A 792 16.61 31.58 -7.05
C ASN A 792 16.52 32.94 -6.34
N GLU A 793 15.58 33.78 -6.78
CA GLU A 793 15.19 35.12 -6.31
C GLU A 793 16.28 36.19 -6.13
N ASP A 794 17.56 35.82 -5.90
CA ASP A 794 18.81 36.58 -6.05
C ASP A 794 20.04 35.85 -5.44
N ALA A 795 19.86 34.64 -4.90
CA ALA A 795 20.89 33.83 -4.28
C ALA A 795 21.28 32.63 -5.16
N VAL A 796 22.59 32.38 -5.29
CA VAL A 796 23.12 31.19 -5.96
C VAL A 796 23.06 30.01 -4.99
N ARG A 797 22.28 28.99 -5.33
CA ARG A 797 22.06 27.80 -4.49
C ARG A 797 22.92 26.60 -4.90
N GLY A 798 23.54 26.66 -6.08
CA GLY A 798 24.38 25.60 -6.61
C GLY A 798 24.83 25.86 -8.04
N ALA A 799 25.38 24.82 -8.67
CA ALA A 799 25.78 24.86 -10.07
C ALA A 799 25.52 23.52 -10.77
N LEU A 800 25.20 23.60 -12.06
CA LEU A 800 25.10 22.49 -13.01
C LEU A 800 26.31 22.53 -13.94
N THR A 801 27.12 21.47 -13.99
CA THR A 801 28.34 21.41 -14.81
C THR A 801 28.26 20.28 -15.84
N LEU A 802 28.63 20.59 -17.09
CA LEU A 802 28.47 19.74 -18.28
C LEU A 802 29.82 19.56 -19.00
N TYR A 803 30.13 18.35 -19.46
CA TYR A 803 31.40 18.02 -20.15
C TYR A 803 31.13 17.40 -21.51
N SER A 804 31.90 17.81 -22.52
CA SER A 804 31.85 17.26 -23.88
C SER A 804 33.24 16.92 -24.44
N GLN A 805 33.25 15.96 -25.36
CA GLN A 805 34.43 15.60 -26.16
C GLN A 805 34.49 16.36 -27.50
N ASP A 806 33.39 17.00 -27.89
CA ASP A 806 33.31 17.86 -29.06
C ASP A 806 33.59 19.31 -28.65
N GLU A 807 34.62 19.91 -29.23
CA GLU A 807 35.04 21.29 -28.97
C GLU A 807 33.96 22.32 -29.34
N ASN A 808 33.03 21.95 -30.22
CA ASN A 808 31.93 22.80 -30.68
C ASN A 808 30.58 22.48 -30.02
N ALA A 809 30.55 21.65 -28.96
CA ALA A 809 29.30 21.20 -28.34
C ALA A 809 28.42 22.33 -27.77
N PHE A 810 29.01 23.46 -27.39
CA PHE A 810 28.31 24.59 -26.76
C PHE A 810 28.18 25.80 -27.71
N THR A 811 27.52 25.59 -28.86
CA THR A 811 27.18 26.68 -29.79
C THR A 811 26.18 27.67 -29.17
N PRO A 812 26.05 28.92 -29.68
CA PRO A 812 25.06 29.88 -29.19
C PRO A 812 23.62 29.33 -29.12
N LEU A 813 23.21 28.55 -30.13
CA LEU A 813 21.90 27.90 -30.18
C LEU A 813 21.73 26.80 -29.11
N ALA A 814 22.80 26.02 -28.87
CA ALA A 814 22.81 25.02 -27.81
C ALA A 814 22.76 25.67 -26.42
N MET A 815 23.43 26.81 -26.25
CA MET A 815 23.44 27.58 -25.01
C MET A 815 22.06 28.13 -24.64
N GLU A 816 21.31 28.70 -25.60
CA GLU A 816 19.93 29.15 -25.36
C GLU A 816 19.04 28.03 -24.81
N THR A 817 19.20 26.82 -25.35
CA THR A 817 18.42 25.66 -24.92
C THR A 817 18.87 25.17 -23.54
N LEU A 818 20.18 25.06 -23.30
CA LEU A 818 20.75 24.63 -22.02
C LEU A 818 20.42 25.59 -20.86
N GLU A 819 20.34 26.90 -21.12
CA GLU A 819 19.92 27.90 -20.12
C GLU A 819 18.46 27.70 -19.67
N ILE A 820 17.57 27.25 -20.57
CA ILE A 820 16.19 26.93 -20.21
C ILE A 820 16.15 25.70 -19.29
N PHE A 821 16.93 24.67 -19.62
CA PHE A 821 17.06 23.49 -18.75
C PHE A 821 17.64 23.85 -17.37
N ALA A 822 18.68 24.68 -17.31
CA ALA A 822 19.27 25.12 -16.05
C ALA A 822 18.29 25.91 -15.16
N ARG A 823 17.46 26.79 -15.77
CA ARG A 823 16.41 27.52 -15.04
C ARG A 823 15.33 26.60 -14.49
N HIS A 824 14.87 25.64 -15.28
CA HIS A 824 13.88 24.68 -14.80
C HIS A 824 14.44 23.73 -13.73
N ALA A 825 15.72 23.34 -13.84
CA ALA A 825 16.42 22.59 -12.81
C ALA A 825 16.49 23.36 -11.48
N SER A 826 16.73 24.68 -11.53
CA SER A 826 16.72 25.54 -10.34
C SER A 826 15.35 25.53 -9.63
N MET A 827 14.26 25.66 -10.39
CA MET A 827 12.89 25.68 -9.85
C MET A 827 12.47 24.33 -9.25
N ALA A 828 12.87 23.22 -9.87
CA ALA A 828 12.59 21.86 -9.42
C ALA A 828 13.23 21.54 -8.06
N VAL A 829 14.52 21.87 -7.94
CA VAL A 829 15.34 21.63 -6.74
C VAL A 829 14.77 22.41 -5.53
N VAL A 830 14.28 23.64 -5.75
CA VAL A 830 13.67 24.47 -4.68
C VAL A 830 12.27 23.98 -4.28
N THR A 831 11.46 23.53 -5.23
CA THR A 831 10.09 23.08 -4.94
C THR A 831 10.09 21.76 -4.15
N ALA A 832 11.01 20.85 -4.48
CA ALA A 832 11.15 19.58 -3.78
C ALA A 832 11.56 19.77 -2.31
N SER A 833 12.51 20.67 -2.03
CA SER A 833 12.96 20.92 -0.65
C SER A 833 11.86 21.48 0.26
N LEU A 834 10.94 22.31 -0.27
CA LEU A 834 9.83 22.88 0.51
C LEU A 834 8.70 21.88 0.79
N TYR A 835 8.46 20.93 -0.12
CA TYR A 835 7.40 19.92 0.05
C TYR A 835 7.81 18.82 1.04
N GLU A 836 9.09 18.44 1.05
CA GLU A 836 9.66 17.48 1.98
C GLU A 836 9.54 17.97 3.43
N GLU A 837 9.73 19.27 3.65
CA GLU A 837 9.56 19.92 4.96
C GLU A 837 8.10 19.90 5.42
N ALA A 838 7.14 20.25 4.55
CA ALA A 838 5.72 20.31 4.91
C ALA A 838 5.05 18.93 5.11
N SER A 839 5.43 17.92 4.32
CA SER A 839 4.86 16.56 4.44
C SER A 839 5.31 15.87 5.72
N ARG A 840 6.55 16.12 6.14
CA ARG A 840 7.12 15.55 7.37
C ARG A 840 6.32 15.97 8.60
N THR A 841 5.97 17.26 8.70
CA THR A 841 5.23 17.81 9.84
C THR A 841 3.80 17.24 9.97
N VAL A 842 3.07 17.06 8.87
CA VAL A 842 1.68 16.54 8.91
C VAL A 842 1.66 15.06 9.27
N GLN A 843 2.64 14.29 8.80
CA GLN A 843 2.73 12.86 9.07
C GLN A 843 3.07 12.59 10.54
N GLU A 844 3.96 13.39 11.15
CA GLU A 844 4.28 13.30 12.58
C GLU A 844 3.02 13.48 13.48
N VAL A 845 2.08 14.35 13.08
CA VAL A 845 0.82 14.56 13.83
C VAL A 845 -0.13 13.38 13.71
N LEU A 846 -0.30 12.82 12.50
CA LEU A 846 -1.19 11.68 12.28
C LEU A 846 -0.67 10.40 12.94
N GLU A 847 0.64 10.19 12.92
CA GLU A 847 1.29 9.06 13.61
C GLU A 847 1.08 9.15 15.13
N THR A 848 1.20 10.35 15.71
CA THR A 848 0.92 10.57 17.13
C THR A 848 -0.53 10.24 17.51
N ILE A 849 -1.51 10.62 16.67
CA ILE A 849 -2.94 10.30 16.91
C ILE A 849 -3.18 8.78 16.85
N ALA A 850 -2.62 8.10 15.85
CA ALA A 850 -2.78 6.66 15.67
C ALA A 850 -2.11 5.85 16.80
N GLU A 851 -0.94 6.30 17.28
CA GLU A 851 -0.25 5.68 18.40
C GLU A 851 -1.07 5.77 19.70
N LYS A 852 -1.70 6.93 19.96
CA LYS A 852 -2.56 7.11 21.14
C LYS A 852 -3.84 6.28 21.07
N GLU A 853 -4.48 6.16 19.89
CA GLU A 853 -5.62 5.25 19.71
C GLU A 853 -5.28 3.79 20.02
N LYS A 854 -4.11 3.35 19.59
CA LYS A 854 -3.63 1.99 19.88
C LYS A 854 -3.40 1.79 21.38
N LEU A 855 -2.75 2.75 22.03
CA LEU A 855 -2.46 2.70 23.46
C LEU A 855 -3.73 2.66 24.31
N TYR A 856 -4.78 3.41 23.94
CA TYR A 856 -6.04 3.40 24.67
C TYR A 856 -6.84 2.11 24.49
N LYS A 857 -6.81 1.50 23.30
CA LYS A 857 -7.38 0.15 23.08
C LYS A 857 -6.65 -0.92 23.89
N GLU A 858 -5.34 -0.82 24.02
CA GLU A 858 -4.55 -1.74 24.87
C GLU A 858 -4.88 -1.58 26.35
N LEU A 859 -5.15 -0.35 26.81
CA LEU A 859 -5.50 -0.07 28.21
C LEU A 859 -6.88 -0.61 28.62
N ASP A 860 -7.84 -0.68 27.69
CA ASP A 860 -9.16 -1.28 27.94
C ASP A 860 -9.12 -2.81 27.81
N SER A 861 -8.25 -3.33 26.94
CA SER A 861 -7.92 -4.76 26.93
C SER A 861 -7.31 -5.22 28.27
N LYS A 862 -6.49 -4.39 28.93
CA LYS A 862 -5.94 -4.71 30.26
C LYS A 862 -7.02 -4.77 31.36
N ALA A 863 -8.00 -3.88 31.35
CA ALA A 863 -9.10 -3.91 32.34
C ALA A 863 -9.98 -5.16 32.18
N GLN A 864 -10.33 -5.52 30.94
CA GLN A 864 -11.07 -6.77 30.67
C GLN A 864 -10.28 -8.03 30.99
N LYS A 865 -8.94 -7.99 30.93
CA LYS A 865 -8.07 -9.10 31.36
C LYS A 865 -8.11 -9.29 32.88
N LEU A 866 -8.21 -8.21 33.66
CA LEU A 866 -8.24 -8.29 35.12
C LEU A 866 -9.56 -8.89 35.63
N GLU A 867 -10.69 -8.49 35.06
CA GLU A 867 -12.02 -9.04 35.40
C GLU A 867 -12.13 -10.53 35.05
N LYS A 868 -11.60 -10.94 33.88
CA LYS A 868 -11.49 -12.37 33.52
C LYS A 868 -10.50 -13.16 34.38
N SER A 869 -9.54 -12.49 35.01
CA SER A 869 -8.57 -13.14 35.91
C SER A 869 -9.21 -13.48 37.25
N GLU A 870 -9.96 -12.55 37.85
CA GLU A 870 -10.65 -12.75 39.14
C GLU A 870 -11.68 -13.91 39.08
N ASP A 871 -12.57 -13.90 38.09
CA ASP A 871 -13.58 -14.95 37.89
C ASP A 871 -12.94 -16.33 37.64
N ARG A 872 -11.76 -16.35 37.02
CA ARG A 872 -10.99 -17.57 36.80
C ARG A 872 -10.47 -18.11 38.13
N PHE A 873 -9.73 -17.33 38.93
CA PHE A 873 -9.16 -17.81 40.21
C PHE A 873 -10.23 -18.29 41.19
N ARG A 874 -11.34 -17.57 41.32
CA ARG A 874 -12.46 -17.94 42.22
C ARG A 874 -13.00 -19.33 41.91
N LYS A 875 -13.34 -19.61 40.64
CA LYS A 875 -13.90 -20.91 40.21
C LYS A 875 -13.00 -22.10 40.52
N ILE A 876 -11.69 -21.87 40.59
CA ILE A 876 -10.69 -22.92 40.78
C ILE A 876 -10.61 -23.32 42.24
N VAL A 877 -10.57 -22.30 43.10
CA VAL A 877 -10.48 -22.50 44.54
C VAL A 877 -11.78 -23.11 45.05
N GLU A 878 -12.93 -22.68 44.51
CA GLU A 878 -14.25 -23.25 44.87
C GLU A 878 -14.39 -24.72 44.48
N LYS A 879 -13.95 -25.11 43.27
CA LYS A 879 -14.18 -26.46 42.72
C LYS A 879 -13.04 -27.47 42.91
N ALA A 880 -11.88 -27.03 43.39
CA ALA A 880 -10.76 -27.92 43.68
C ALA A 880 -11.19 -29.09 44.58
N ARG A 881 -10.85 -30.33 44.19
CA ARG A 881 -11.09 -31.56 44.97
C ARG A 881 -10.18 -31.72 46.19
N GLY A 882 -10.06 -30.66 46.96
CA GLY A 882 -9.40 -30.60 48.26
C GLY A 882 -10.25 -29.73 49.17
N ILE A 883 -10.36 -30.14 50.43
CA ILE A 883 -11.04 -29.35 51.44
C ILE A 883 -10.22 -28.09 51.63
N LEU A 884 -10.81 -26.92 51.44
CA LEU A 884 -10.06 -25.69 51.54
C LEU A 884 -10.84 -24.62 52.30
N LEU A 885 -10.22 -24.11 53.36
CA LEU A 885 -10.85 -23.17 54.28
C LEU A 885 -9.82 -22.18 54.83
N THR A 886 -10.28 -20.97 55.16
CA THR A 886 -9.51 -20.04 55.98
C THR A 886 -10.26 -19.75 57.27
N PHE A 887 -9.50 -19.47 58.33
CA PHE A 887 -10.05 -19.01 59.59
C PHE A 887 -9.20 -17.92 60.22
N ASP A 888 -9.83 -17.07 61.02
CA ASP A 888 -9.14 -15.99 61.73
C ASP A 888 -8.37 -16.50 62.96
N ASN A 889 -7.73 -15.57 63.66
CA ASN A 889 -6.98 -15.85 64.90
C ASN A 889 -7.85 -16.31 66.10
N LYS A 890 -9.15 -16.50 65.92
CA LYS A 890 -10.07 -17.08 66.91
C LYS A 890 -10.63 -18.43 66.46
N GLY A 891 -10.18 -18.96 65.32
CA GLY A 891 -10.68 -20.21 64.76
C GLY A 891 -12.05 -20.05 64.07
N ILE A 892 -12.46 -18.82 63.74
CA ILE A 892 -13.71 -18.53 63.04
C ILE A 892 -13.46 -18.69 61.54
N ILE A 893 -14.28 -19.51 60.88
CA ILE A 893 -14.18 -19.79 59.44
C ILE A 893 -14.53 -18.52 58.65
N THR A 894 -13.57 -17.98 57.91
CA THR A 894 -13.70 -16.78 57.07
C THR A 894 -13.80 -17.08 55.58
N TYR A 895 -13.52 -18.33 55.20
CA TYR A 895 -13.68 -18.85 53.84
C TYR A 895 -13.85 -20.37 53.88
N PHE A 896 -14.69 -20.93 53.01
CA PHE A 896 -14.99 -22.35 52.96
C PHE A 896 -15.44 -22.75 51.54
N ASN A 897 -14.58 -23.47 50.81
CA ASN A 897 -14.82 -23.74 49.40
C ASN A 897 -16.03 -24.67 49.16
N GLU A 898 -16.67 -24.59 47.97
CA GLU A 898 -17.82 -25.43 47.59
C GLU A 898 -17.57 -26.94 47.84
N TYR A 899 -16.37 -27.45 47.53
CA TYR A 899 -16.03 -28.84 47.82
C TYR A 899 -16.09 -29.18 49.33
N ALA A 900 -15.58 -28.30 50.20
CA ALA A 900 -15.69 -28.49 51.64
C ALA A 900 -17.15 -28.41 52.11
N GLN A 901 -17.97 -27.53 51.52
CA GLN A 901 -19.41 -27.44 51.78
C GLN A 901 -20.11 -28.77 51.49
N GLU A 902 -19.86 -29.37 50.32
CA GLU A 902 -20.40 -30.67 49.94
C GLU A 902 -19.87 -31.81 50.82
N PHE A 903 -18.56 -31.84 51.08
CA PHE A 903 -17.90 -32.90 51.85
C PHE A 903 -18.37 -32.93 53.32
N PHE A 904 -18.44 -31.77 53.97
CA PHE A 904 -18.90 -31.67 55.35
C PHE A 904 -20.42 -31.54 55.48
N GLY A 905 -21.13 -31.19 54.41
CA GLY A 905 -22.58 -31.07 54.35
C GLY A 905 -23.15 -29.75 54.91
N PHE A 906 -22.33 -28.70 55.03
CA PHE A 906 -22.76 -27.37 55.47
C PHE A 906 -22.88 -26.41 54.29
N LYS A 907 -23.92 -25.57 54.26
CA LYS A 907 -24.01 -24.44 53.31
C LYS A 907 -23.12 -23.27 53.77
N GLU A 908 -22.67 -22.44 52.84
CA GLU A 908 -21.85 -21.25 53.10
C GLU A 908 -22.41 -20.37 54.23
N GLU A 909 -23.71 -20.03 54.16
CA GLU A 909 -24.41 -19.21 55.16
C GLU A 909 -24.47 -19.84 56.56
N GLU A 910 -24.33 -21.17 56.65
CA GLU A 910 -24.36 -21.92 57.91
C GLU A 910 -22.97 -22.05 58.55
N ILE A 911 -21.91 -22.01 57.74
CA ILE A 911 -20.54 -22.32 58.16
C ILE A 911 -19.65 -21.08 58.28
N LEU A 912 -19.85 -20.06 57.45
CA LEU A 912 -19.07 -18.82 57.55
C LEU A 912 -19.41 -18.06 58.83
N GLY A 913 -18.38 -17.56 59.51
CA GLY A 913 -18.53 -16.89 60.81
C GLY A 913 -18.74 -17.86 61.98
N LYS A 914 -18.68 -19.18 61.77
CA LYS A 914 -18.72 -20.20 62.84
C LYS A 914 -17.34 -20.70 63.19
N SER A 915 -17.21 -21.22 64.40
CA SER A 915 -15.95 -21.78 64.88
C SER A 915 -15.73 -23.21 64.38
N LEU A 916 -14.46 -23.55 64.08
CA LEU A 916 -14.02 -24.90 63.71
C LEU A 916 -14.43 -25.98 64.73
N TYR A 917 -14.38 -25.69 66.03
CA TYR A 917 -14.67 -26.66 67.10
C TYR A 917 -16.17 -26.90 67.33
N GLU A 918 -17.02 -25.97 66.88
CA GLU A 918 -18.48 -26.10 66.96
C GLU A 918 -19.07 -26.82 65.75
N THR A 919 -18.27 -27.02 64.71
CA THR A 919 -18.76 -27.42 63.39
C THR A 919 -18.05 -28.67 62.87
N ILE A 920 -16.79 -28.55 62.43
CA ILE A 920 -16.09 -29.59 61.67
C ILE A 920 -15.01 -30.35 62.44
N VAL A 921 -14.68 -29.92 63.67
CA VAL A 921 -13.69 -30.57 64.54
C VAL A 921 -14.37 -31.04 65.83
N PRO A 922 -14.38 -32.35 66.14
CA PRO A 922 -14.89 -32.84 67.42
C PRO A 922 -13.91 -32.52 68.56
N VAL A 923 -14.42 -32.39 69.80
CA VAL A 923 -13.59 -32.08 70.97
C VAL A 923 -12.50 -33.13 71.23
N VAL A 924 -12.83 -34.41 71.01
CA VAL A 924 -11.92 -35.55 71.23
C VAL A 924 -11.91 -36.46 70.01
N GLU A 925 -10.70 -36.82 69.58
CA GLU A 925 -10.41 -37.81 68.54
C GLU A 925 -10.68 -39.23 69.05
N SER A 926 -11.04 -40.18 68.18
CA SER A 926 -11.22 -41.59 68.56
C SER A 926 -9.99 -42.28 69.19
N THR A 927 -8.80 -41.69 69.08
CA THR A 927 -7.56 -42.14 69.73
C THR A 927 -7.39 -41.63 71.17
N GLY A 928 -8.25 -40.71 71.62
CA GLY A 928 -8.17 -40.03 72.92
C GLY A 928 -7.46 -38.67 72.88
N ARG A 929 -7.01 -38.18 71.72
CA ARG A 929 -6.36 -36.87 71.57
C ARG A 929 -7.37 -35.71 71.68
N ASP A 930 -7.03 -34.69 72.47
CA ASP A 930 -7.79 -33.43 72.57
C ASP A 930 -7.49 -32.55 71.33
N LEU A 931 -8.50 -32.37 70.48
CA LEU A 931 -8.34 -31.63 69.23
C LEU A 931 -8.57 -30.12 69.39
N LYS A 932 -9.21 -29.68 70.47
CA LYS A 932 -9.35 -28.26 70.77
C LYS A 932 -8.00 -27.64 71.08
N LYS A 933 -7.19 -28.30 71.92
CA LYS A 933 -5.82 -27.88 72.22
C LYS A 933 -4.90 -27.89 71.00
N LEU A 934 -5.10 -28.86 70.11
CA LEU A 934 -4.35 -28.92 68.85
C LEU A 934 -4.63 -27.70 67.97
N LEU A 935 -5.90 -27.30 67.83
CA LEU A 935 -6.28 -26.13 67.05
C LEU A 935 -5.75 -24.82 67.66
N GLU A 936 -5.82 -24.66 68.99
CA GLU A 936 -5.23 -23.51 69.69
C GLU A 936 -3.73 -23.41 69.38
N SER A 937 -3.02 -24.55 69.37
CA SER A 937 -1.60 -24.61 69.00
C SER A 937 -1.34 -24.27 67.53
N ILE A 938 -2.26 -24.65 66.63
CA ILE A 938 -2.19 -24.31 65.20
C ILE A 938 -2.41 -22.81 64.99
N ILE A 939 -3.29 -22.16 65.75
CA ILE A 939 -3.52 -20.71 65.65
C ILE A 939 -2.30 -19.91 66.14
N GLU A 940 -1.66 -20.37 67.23
CA GLU A 940 -0.47 -19.71 67.81
C GLU A 940 0.77 -19.87 66.92
N ASP A 941 1.01 -21.06 66.37
CA ASP A 941 2.12 -21.31 65.43
C ASP A 941 1.71 -22.24 64.28
N PRO A 942 1.08 -21.70 63.21
CA PRO A 942 0.65 -22.49 62.07
C PRO A 942 1.80 -23.18 61.33
N ASN A 943 3.03 -22.65 61.43
CA ASN A 943 4.19 -23.20 60.73
C ASN A 943 4.73 -24.45 61.42
N GLN A 944 4.69 -24.51 62.76
CA GLN A 944 5.03 -25.72 63.51
C GLN A 944 4.10 -26.89 63.14
N TYR A 945 2.86 -26.57 62.79
CA TYR A 945 1.84 -27.51 62.33
C TYR A 945 1.57 -27.38 60.83
N ALA A 946 2.62 -27.14 60.02
CA ALA A 946 2.50 -27.02 58.57
C ALA A 946 1.81 -28.23 57.92
N THR A 947 1.93 -29.42 58.52
CA THR A 947 1.12 -30.59 58.20
C THR A 947 0.67 -31.30 59.47
N ASN A 948 -0.60 -31.72 59.53
CA ASN A 948 -1.11 -32.53 60.63
C ASN A 948 -2.20 -33.49 60.12
N ILE A 949 -2.47 -34.52 60.91
CA ILE A 949 -3.61 -35.42 60.67
C ILE A 949 -4.46 -35.36 61.94
N ASN A 950 -5.76 -35.18 61.76
CA ASN A 950 -6.71 -35.33 62.84
C ASN A 950 -8.06 -35.80 62.31
N GLU A 951 -8.88 -36.28 63.22
CA GLU A 951 -10.26 -36.61 62.95
C GLU A 951 -11.14 -35.35 62.91
N ASN A 952 -12.12 -35.36 62.01
CA ASN A 952 -13.08 -34.30 61.77
C ASN A 952 -14.49 -34.90 61.72
N ILE A 953 -15.51 -34.04 61.83
CA ILE A 953 -16.92 -34.43 61.85
C ILE A 953 -17.72 -33.69 60.79
N THR A 954 -18.58 -34.39 60.08
CA THR A 954 -19.53 -33.80 59.11
C THR A 954 -20.84 -33.43 59.79
N LYS A 955 -21.71 -32.64 59.13
CA LYS A 955 -23.02 -32.20 59.65
C LYS A 955 -23.93 -33.36 60.07
N ASN A 956 -23.84 -34.51 59.40
CA ASN A 956 -24.60 -35.73 59.75
C ASN A 956 -23.93 -36.61 60.83
N GLY A 957 -22.86 -36.13 61.47
CA GLY A 957 -22.17 -36.79 62.57
C GLY A 957 -21.15 -37.86 62.16
N LYS A 958 -20.87 -38.03 60.85
CA LYS A 958 -19.87 -38.98 60.37
C LYS A 958 -18.46 -38.48 60.70
N ARG A 959 -17.65 -39.34 61.33
CA ARG A 959 -16.23 -39.09 61.58
C ARG A 959 -15.39 -39.44 60.36
N VAL A 960 -14.48 -38.54 60.00
CA VAL A 960 -13.58 -38.63 58.83
C VAL A 960 -12.18 -38.24 59.24
N TRP A 961 -11.17 -38.88 58.66
CA TRP A 961 -9.77 -38.57 58.91
C TRP A 961 -9.24 -37.68 57.81
N ILE A 962 -8.73 -36.51 58.18
CA ILE A 962 -8.23 -35.54 57.23
C ILE A 962 -6.75 -35.27 57.51
N ALA A 963 -5.96 -35.35 56.45
CA ALA A 963 -4.60 -34.83 56.42
C ALA A 963 -4.66 -33.35 56.03
N TRP A 964 -4.29 -32.48 56.96
CA TRP A 964 -4.30 -31.03 56.84
C TRP A 964 -2.91 -30.49 56.54
N THR A 965 -2.85 -29.46 55.71
CA THR A 965 -1.68 -28.60 55.48
C THR A 965 -2.05 -27.17 55.83
N ASN A 966 -1.32 -26.52 56.74
CA ASN A 966 -1.63 -25.19 57.26
C ASN A 966 -0.58 -24.16 56.83
N ARG A 967 -1.04 -22.95 56.50
CA ARG A 967 -0.18 -21.80 56.11
C ARG A 967 -0.75 -20.49 56.66
N PRO A 968 0.07 -19.63 57.31
CA PRO A 968 -0.38 -18.33 57.78
C PRO A 968 -0.51 -17.32 56.63
N ILE A 969 -1.59 -16.53 56.66
CA ILE A 969 -1.79 -15.33 55.84
C ILE A 969 -1.51 -14.11 56.72
N LEU A 970 -0.52 -13.31 56.33
CA LEU A 970 -0.05 -12.15 57.09
C LEU A 970 -0.75 -10.84 56.64
N ASP A 971 -0.93 -9.90 57.56
CA ASP A 971 -1.28 -8.50 57.27
C ASP A 971 -0.06 -7.65 56.86
N GLU A 972 -0.28 -6.37 56.54
CA GLU A 972 0.79 -5.44 56.10
C GLU A 972 1.85 -5.17 57.19
N ASP A 973 1.50 -5.40 58.45
CA ASP A 973 2.38 -5.24 59.62
C ASP A 973 3.10 -6.55 59.99
N GLY A 974 2.87 -7.63 59.23
CA GLY A 974 3.52 -8.94 59.41
C GLY A 974 2.88 -9.85 60.46
N ASN A 975 1.71 -9.50 61.00
CA ASN A 975 0.97 -10.33 61.95
C ASN A 975 0.09 -11.35 61.24
N ILE A 976 -0.19 -12.49 61.89
CA ILE A 976 -1.09 -13.51 61.36
C ILE A 976 -2.52 -12.97 61.36
N LYS A 977 -3.04 -12.72 60.16
CA LYS A 977 -4.41 -12.27 59.93
C LYS A 977 -5.38 -13.45 59.87
N GLU A 978 -5.01 -14.48 59.11
CA GLU A 978 -5.79 -15.69 58.89
C GLU A 978 -4.87 -16.91 58.73
N VAL A 979 -5.40 -18.11 58.93
CA VAL A 979 -4.73 -19.37 58.60
C VAL A 979 -5.49 -20.05 57.47
N LEU A 980 -4.76 -20.43 56.43
CA LEU A 980 -5.26 -21.24 55.34
C LEU A 980 -4.96 -22.71 55.61
N SER A 981 -5.99 -23.54 55.52
CA SER A 981 -5.89 -24.98 55.72
C SER A 981 -6.42 -25.74 54.52
N VAL A 982 -5.63 -26.70 54.04
CA VAL A 982 -5.99 -27.60 52.94
C VAL A 982 -6.02 -29.03 53.43
N GLY A 983 -7.15 -29.71 53.26
CA GLY A 983 -7.43 -31.03 53.78
C GLY A 983 -7.65 -32.09 52.69
N THR A 984 -7.08 -33.28 52.89
CA THR A 984 -7.33 -34.47 52.07
C THR A 984 -7.95 -35.57 52.91
N ASP A 985 -9.06 -36.16 52.46
CA ASP A 985 -9.69 -37.31 53.13
C ASP A 985 -8.81 -38.56 52.99
N ILE A 986 -8.32 -39.05 54.12
CA ILE A 986 -7.51 -40.27 54.23
C ILE A 986 -8.24 -41.38 54.98
N THR A 987 -9.57 -41.27 55.16
CA THR A 987 -10.38 -42.18 55.98
C THR A 987 -10.25 -43.64 55.54
N GLN A 988 -10.30 -43.92 54.23
CA GLN A 988 -10.14 -45.31 53.75
C GLN A 988 -8.75 -45.87 54.06
N MET A 989 -7.71 -45.06 53.82
CA MET A 989 -6.33 -45.46 54.11
C MET A 989 -6.14 -45.75 55.60
N LYS A 990 -6.65 -44.88 56.48
CA LYS A 990 -6.56 -45.09 57.93
C LYS A 990 -7.38 -46.27 58.42
N LYS A 991 -8.58 -46.50 57.89
CA LYS A 991 -9.35 -47.70 58.21
C LYS A 991 -8.62 -48.97 57.77
N SER A 992 -8.08 -49.02 56.56
CA SER A 992 -7.30 -50.17 56.09
C SER A 992 -6.04 -50.39 56.93
N GLN A 993 -5.36 -49.33 57.35
CA GLN A 993 -4.20 -49.44 58.23
C GLN A 993 -4.58 -50.02 59.61
N ILE A 994 -5.64 -49.51 60.24
CA ILE A 994 -6.11 -50.01 61.54
C ILE A 994 -6.55 -51.48 61.43
N VAL A 995 -7.29 -51.83 60.37
CA VAL A 995 -7.69 -53.22 60.11
C VAL A 995 -6.46 -54.10 59.91
N PHE A 996 -5.48 -53.66 59.13
CA PHE A 996 -4.24 -54.40 58.91
C PHE A 996 -3.44 -54.60 60.21
N GLU A 997 -3.26 -53.55 61.02
CA GLU A 997 -2.57 -53.63 62.33
C GLU A 997 -3.30 -54.58 63.29
N THR A 998 -4.64 -54.57 63.28
CA THR A 998 -5.47 -55.49 64.07
C THR A 998 -5.31 -56.93 63.58
N TYR A 999 -5.36 -57.17 62.27
CA TYR A 999 -5.14 -58.49 61.68
C TYR A 999 -3.73 -59.03 61.94
N MET A 1000 -2.70 -58.18 61.87
CA MET A 1000 -1.33 -58.57 62.17
C MET A 1000 -1.17 -58.95 63.63
N THR A 1001 -1.81 -58.22 64.55
CA THR A 1001 -1.81 -58.55 65.98
C THR A 1001 -2.48 -59.91 66.23
N ILE A 1002 -3.64 -60.18 65.61
CA ILE A 1002 -4.34 -61.47 65.71
C ILE A 1002 -3.49 -62.60 65.11
N LEU A 1003 -2.85 -62.37 63.97
CA LEU A 1003 -1.99 -63.35 63.33
C LEU A 1003 -0.77 -63.68 64.19
N ASP A 1004 -0.12 -62.68 64.78
CA ASP A 1004 1.01 -62.89 65.68
C ASP A 1004 0.61 -63.71 66.91
N GLU A 1005 -0.60 -63.50 67.45
CA GLU A 1005 -1.13 -64.27 68.58
C GLU A 1005 -1.47 -65.73 68.20
N ILE A 1006 -1.99 -65.97 66.99
CA ILE A 1006 -2.21 -67.31 66.41
C ILE A 1006 -0.89 -68.04 66.17
N PHE A 1007 0.11 -67.35 65.59
CA PHE A 1007 1.44 -67.94 65.35
C PHE A 1007 2.16 -68.26 66.66
N SER A 1008 1.96 -67.45 67.70
CA SER A 1008 2.55 -67.65 69.03
C SER A 1008 1.96 -68.85 69.77
N SER A 1009 0.72 -69.25 69.47
CA SER A 1009 -0.02 -70.28 70.20
C SER A 1009 -0.15 -71.64 69.50
N GLY A 1010 0.13 -71.75 68.19
CA GLY A 1010 -0.02 -72.99 67.40
C GLY A 1010 1.22 -73.89 67.33
N MET A 1011 1.06 -75.22 67.46
CA MET A 1011 2.14 -76.21 67.23
C MET A 1011 2.23 -76.58 65.73
N GLY A 1012 3.28 -76.13 65.02
CA GLY A 1012 3.50 -76.49 63.61
C GLY A 1012 4.47 -75.58 62.83
N LEU A 1013 4.68 -75.92 61.54
CA LEU A 1013 5.34 -75.08 60.54
C LEU A 1013 4.25 -74.44 59.67
N PHE A 1014 4.22 -73.10 59.63
CA PHE A 1014 3.20 -72.34 58.90
C PHE A 1014 3.79 -71.69 57.66
N PHE A 1015 3.01 -71.72 56.58
CA PHE A 1015 3.33 -71.05 55.32
C PHE A 1015 2.19 -70.09 54.98
N VAL A 1016 2.50 -68.82 54.80
CA VAL A 1016 1.58 -67.84 54.22
C VAL A 1016 1.82 -67.81 52.72
N LYS A 1017 0.77 -67.99 51.91
CA LYS A 1017 0.86 -67.95 50.45
C LYS A 1017 0.00 -66.83 49.88
N ASP A 1018 0.43 -66.25 48.77
CA ASP A 1018 -0.42 -65.36 47.97
C ASP A 1018 -1.47 -66.17 47.19
N ILE A 1019 -2.41 -65.46 46.55
CA ILE A 1019 -3.48 -66.04 45.72
C ILE A 1019 -2.98 -66.80 44.49
N LYS A 1020 -1.72 -66.61 44.07
CA LYS A 1020 -1.07 -67.32 42.97
C LYS A 1020 -0.30 -68.56 43.47
N GLY A 1021 -0.30 -68.80 44.79
CA GLY A 1021 0.35 -69.94 45.42
C GLY A 1021 1.80 -69.72 45.82
N ASN A 1022 2.34 -68.51 45.66
CA ASN A 1022 3.69 -68.17 46.05
C ASN A 1022 3.79 -68.05 47.57
N ILE A 1023 4.84 -68.61 48.17
CA ILE A 1023 5.07 -68.53 49.61
C ILE A 1023 5.59 -67.12 49.94
N LEU A 1024 4.82 -66.37 50.73
CA LEU A 1024 5.15 -65.02 51.18
C LEU A 1024 5.93 -65.01 52.50
N LYS A 1025 5.63 -65.94 53.41
CA LYS A 1025 6.27 -66.02 54.74
C LYS A 1025 6.25 -67.46 55.25
N THR A 1026 7.29 -67.86 55.97
CA THR A 1026 7.36 -69.13 56.70
C THR A 1026 7.66 -68.86 58.17
N THR A 1027 7.01 -69.60 59.09
CA THR A 1027 7.35 -69.55 60.52
C THR A 1027 7.28 -70.95 61.13
N LEU A 1028 8.24 -71.30 61.98
CA LEU A 1028 8.34 -72.60 62.64
C LEU A 1028 8.29 -72.37 64.15
N ASN A 1029 7.29 -72.96 64.83
CA ASN A 1029 7.26 -72.93 66.29
C ASN A 1029 8.40 -73.82 66.84
N GLU A 1030 9.24 -73.28 67.72
CA GLU A 1030 10.48 -73.90 68.19
C GLU A 1030 10.27 -75.18 69.01
N ASN A 1031 9.06 -75.41 69.53
CA ASN A 1031 8.72 -76.51 70.42
C ASN A 1031 8.42 -77.85 69.71
N TRP A 1032 8.82 -78.02 68.44
CA TRP A 1032 8.57 -79.24 67.66
C TRP A 1032 9.82 -80.13 67.51
N ASP A 1033 9.60 -81.45 67.47
CA ASP A 1033 10.57 -82.57 67.55
C ASP A 1033 11.90 -82.32 66.80
N LEU A 1034 13.00 -82.34 67.55
CA LEU A 1034 14.37 -82.04 67.10
C LEU A 1034 14.85 -82.93 65.93
N ASN A 1035 14.37 -84.18 65.85
CA ASN A 1035 14.80 -85.12 64.80
C ASN A 1035 14.20 -84.84 63.41
N LEU A 1036 13.10 -84.07 63.34
CA LEU A 1036 12.50 -83.63 62.07
C LEU A 1036 13.03 -82.24 61.65
N LYS A 1037 13.57 -81.47 62.60
CA LYS A 1037 14.06 -80.10 62.41
C LYS A 1037 15.20 -80.00 61.39
N GLU A 1038 16.20 -80.90 61.45
CA GLU A 1038 17.31 -80.91 60.47
C GLU A 1038 16.86 -81.30 59.06
N LYS A 1039 15.89 -82.22 58.94
CA LYS A 1039 15.35 -82.63 57.63
C LYS A 1039 14.60 -81.49 56.95
N TRP A 1040 13.82 -80.73 57.71
CA TRP A 1040 13.02 -79.62 57.18
C TRP A 1040 13.80 -78.32 57.00
N GLN A 1041 14.86 -78.07 57.79
CA GLN A 1041 15.80 -76.97 57.54
C GLN A 1041 16.52 -77.12 56.19
N LYS A 1042 16.87 -78.36 55.78
CA LYS A 1042 17.44 -78.62 54.44
C LYS A 1042 16.43 -78.38 53.32
N VAL A 1043 15.14 -78.61 53.55
CA VAL A 1043 14.06 -78.32 52.58
C VAL A 1043 13.83 -76.82 52.45
N LEU A 1044 13.87 -76.07 53.56
CA LEU A 1044 13.76 -74.60 53.53
C LEU A 1044 14.93 -73.94 52.78
N LEU A 1045 16.17 -74.40 52.99
CA LEU A 1045 17.35 -73.92 52.24
C LEU A 1045 17.32 -74.25 50.75
N PHE A 1046 16.62 -75.33 50.36
CA PHE A 1046 16.45 -75.70 48.95
C PHE A 1046 15.40 -74.82 48.24
N LEU A 1047 14.35 -74.40 48.96
CA LEU A 1047 13.29 -73.52 48.43
C LEU A 1047 13.75 -72.07 48.18
N GLU A 1048 14.81 -71.60 48.84
CA GLU A 1048 15.38 -70.26 48.60
C GLU A 1048 16.21 -70.17 47.30
N LYS A 1049 16.61 -71.30 46.68
CA LYS A 1049 17.57 -71.31 45.57
C LYS A 1049 16.99 -71.50 44.16
N ASP A 1050 15.75 -71.95 43.99
CA ASP A 1050 15.11 -72.09 42.67
C ASP A 1050 13.58 -71.92 42.75
N PRO A 1051 13.04 -70.71 42.45
CA PRO A 1051 11.61 -70.43 42.60
C PRO A 1051 10.72 -70.91 41.43
N SER A 1052 11.29 -71.55 40.40
CA SER A 1052 10.56 -71.85 39.16
C SER A 1052 10.49 -73.34 38.84
N LYS A 1053 9.44 -74.02 39.33
CA LYS A 1053 8.64 -75.01 38.56
C LYS A 1053 7.53 -75.68 39.38
N GLU A 1054 6.37 -75.77 38.73
CA GLU A 1054 5.09 -76.37 39.14
C GLU A 1054 5.11 -77.88 39.46
N ASN A 1055 6.27 -78.50 39.68
CA ASN A 1055 6.40 -79.97 39.74
C ASN A 1055 6.84 -80.53 41.12
N PHE A 1056 6.77 -79.71 42.18
CA PHE A 1056 7.15 -80.11 43.55
C PHE A 1056 5.97 -80.55 44.43
N LEU A 1057 4.80 -79.92 44.30
CA LEU A 1057 3.58 -80.31 45.04
C LEU A 1057 3.09 -81.72 44.66
N GLU A 1058 3.31 -82.15 43.41
CA GLU A 1058 3.06 -83.55 42.99
C GLU A 1058 4.07 -84.53 43.60
N LYS A 1059 5.34 -84.13 43.78
CA LYS A 1059 6.36 -84.98 44.43
C LYS A 1059 6.16 -85.13 45.94
N ILE A 1060 5.64 -84.10 46.63
CA ILE A 1060 5.26 -84.21 48.05
C ILE A 1060 3.97 -85.02 48.22
N ARG A 1061 2.97 -84.85 47.34
CA ARG A 1061 1.74 -85.68 47.37
C ARG A 1061 2.02 -87.17 47.18
N ASN A 1062 3.08 -87.52 46.43
CA ASN A 1062 3.53 -88.90 46.23
C ASN A 1062 4.51 -89.40 47.31
N SER A 1063 4.87 -88.57 48.30
CA SER A 1063 5.64 -88.99 49.46
C SER A 1063 4.70 -89.40 50.58
N SER A 1064 4.96 -90.54 51.22
CA SER A 1064 4.10 -91.18 52.24
C SER A 1064 4.03 -90.43 53.58
N ALA A 1065 4.26 -89.12 53.60
CA ALA A 1065 4.16 -88.27 54.78
C ALA A 1065 2.72 -87.76 54.94
N PRO A 1066 2.13 -87.82 56.15
CA PRO A 1066 0.78 -87.32 56.39
C PRO A 1066 0.79 -85.80 56.33
N VAL A 1067 0.52 -85.21 55.17
CA VAL A 1067 0.25 -83.78 55.03
C VAL A 1067 -1.19 -83.55 55.48
N HIS A 1068 -1.39 -83.26 56.76
CA HIS A 1068 -2.70 -82.93 57.32
C HIS A 1068 -3.03 -81.44 57.14
N ARG A 1069 -4.17 -81.19 56.46
CA ARG A 1069 -4.99 -79.97 56.35
C ARG A 1069 -4.30 -78.68 55.84
N GLU A 1070 -4.62 -78.34 54.59
CA GLU A 1070 -4.46 -76.99 54.05
C GLU A 1070 -5.61 -76.11 54.58
N LEU A 1071 -5.31 -75.13 55.43
CA LEU A 1071 -6.27 -74.07 55.82
C LEU A 1071 -6.25 -72.98 54.74
N LYS A 1072 -7.23 -73.02 53.83
CA LYS A 1072 -7.43 -71.95 52.83
C LYS A 1072 -8.30 -70.85 53.42
N ILE A 1073 -7.67 -69.75 53.84
CA ILE A 1073 -8.39 -68.52 54.15
C ILE A 1073 -8.52 -67.73 52.84
N LYS A 1074 -9.68 -67.80 52.20
CA LYS A 1074 -10.03 -66.95 51.06
C LYS A 1074 -10.53 -65.61 51.61
N VAL A 1075 -9.73 -64.55 51.49
CA VAL A 1075 -10.22 -63.19 51.70
C VAL A 1075 -10.67 -62.64 50.36
N ASN A 1076 -11.98 -62.59 50.15
CA ASN A 1076 -12.56 -62.00 48.96
C ASN A 1076 -12.88 -60.52 49.26
N GLU A 1077 -12.44 -59.58 48.42
CA GLU A 1077 -12.67 -58.13 48.63
C GLU A 1077 -14.15 -57.76 48.83
N LYS A 1078 -15.07 -58.56 48.26
CA LYS A 1078 -16.52 -58.33 48.38
C LYS A 1078 -17.17 -58.84 49.68
N GLU A 1079 -16.46 -59.60 50.53
CA GLU A 1079 -17.01 -60.12 51.80
C GLU A 1079 -16.45 -59.45 53.05
N ILE A 1080 -15.45 -58.57 52.90
CA ILE A 1080 -14.94 -57.71 54.00
C ILE A 1080 -16.08 -56.88 54.64
N TRP A 1081 -17.17 -56.64 53.91
CA TRP A 1081 -18.33 -55.88 54.38
C TRP A 1081 -19.49 -56.73 54.97
N LYS A 1082 -19.44 -58.06 54.92
CA LYS A 1082 -20.57 -58.94 55.35
C LYS A 1082 -20.34 -59.75 56.62
N ILE A 1083 -19.16 -59.68 57.24
CA ILE A 1083 -18.79 -60.44 58.46
C ILE A 1083 -19.04 -59.63 59.76
N ILE A 1084 -19.73 -58.49 59.68
CA ILE A 1084 -20.04 -57.66 60.86
C ILE A 1084 -21.38 -58.00 61.53
N GLU A 1085 -22.24 -58.86 60.97
CA GLU A 1085 -23.58 -59.02 61.56
C GLU A 1085 -24.11 -60.41 61.89
N ILE A 1086 -23.54 -61.54 61.43
CA ILE A 1086 -24.09 -62.85 61.82
C ILE A 1086 -22.97 -63.89 61.93
N GLY A 1087 -22.84 -64.46 63.14
CA GLY A 1087 -21.96 -65.59 63.41
C GLY A 1087 -22.28 -66.79 62.52
N ARG A 1088 -21.42 -67.04 61.54
CA ARG A 1088 -21.21 -68.33 60.88
C ARG A 1088 -19.84 -68.32 60.24
N VAL A 1089 -18.94 -69.12 60.81
CA VAL A 1089 -17.66 -69.47 60.19
C VAL A 1089 -17.78 -70.95 59.84
N ASP A 1090 -17.93 -71.26 58.55
CA ASP A 1090 -17.80 -72.63 58.05
C ASP A 1090 -16.31 -72.95 57.94
N ILE A 1091 -15.81 -73.77 58.87
CA ILE A 1091 -14.49 -74.39 58.80
C ILE A 1091 -14.72 -75.88 58.56
N GLU A 1092 -14.31 -76.38 57.39
CA GLU A 1092 -14.24 -77.82 57.16
C GLU A 1092 -13.06 -78.42 57.94
N GLY A 1093 -13.37 -79.01 59.09
CA GLY A 1093 -12.43 -79.71 59.95
C GLY A 1093 -13.10 -80.34 61.17
N ASP A 1094 -12.45 -81.34 61.76
CA ASP A 1094 -12.94 -82.15 62.88
C ASP A 1094 -13.48 -81.29 64.03
N GLU A 1095 -14.81 -81.33 64.19
CA GLU A 1095 -15.62 -80.43 65.01
C GLU A 1095 -15.20 -80.43 66.50
N LYS A 1096 -14.57 -81.52 66.97
CA LYS A 1096 -14.10 -81.68 68.35
C LYS A 1096 -12.89 -80.81 68.69
N ILE A 1097 -11.98 -80.57 67.75
CA ILE A 1097 -10.76 -79.76 68.00
C ILE A 1097 -11.10 -78.27 67.95
N ILE A 1098 -12.00 -77.89 67.05
CA ILE A 1098 -12.40 -76.50 66.82
C ILE A 1098 -13.27 -75.98 67.97
N LYS A 1099 -14.21 -76.79 68.49
CA LYS A 1099 -14.98 -76.43 69.70
C LYS A 1099 -14.10 -76.29 70.95
N GLY A 1100 -13.01 -77.07 71.05
CA GLY A 1100 -12.03 -76.92 72.14
C GLY A 1100 -11.16 -75.65 72.02
N PHE A 1101 -10.91 -75.18 70.80
CA PHE A 1101 -10.07 -74.00 70.54
C PHE A 1101 -10.87 -72.69 70.69
N ILE A 1102 -12.12 -72.65 70.23
CA ILE A 1102 -13.01 -71.47 70.37
C ILE A 1102 -13.35 -71.20 71.84
N SER A 1103 -13.47 -72.24 72.68
CA SER A 1103 -13.70 -72.12 74.13
C SER A 1103 -12.51 -71.55 74.93
N ARG A 1104 -11.34 -71.37 74.32
CA ARG A 1104 -10.15 -70.78 74.98
C ARG A 1104 -9.85 -69.35 74.54
N ILE A 1105 -10.47 -68.88 73.45
CA ILE A 1105 -10.27 -67.54 72.89
C ILE A 1105 -11.34 -66.55 73.41
N PHE A 1106 -12.54 -67.05 73.75
CA PHE A 1106 -13.46 -66.36 74.65
C PHE A 1106 -13.16 -66.76 76.09
#